data_AF-A0A5E8H2P5-F1
#
_entry.id   AF-A0A5E8H2P5-F1
#
_cell.length_a   1.000
_cell.length_b   1.000
_cell.length_c   1.000
_cell.angle_alpha   90.00
_cell.angle_beta   90.00
_cell.angle_gamma   90.00
#
_symmetry.space_group_name_H-M   'P 1'
#
loop_
_entity.id
_entity.type
_entity.pdbx_description
1 polymer ?
#
loop_
_entity_poly.entity_id
_entity_poly.type
_entity_poly.pdbx_seq_one_letter_code
_entity_poly.pdbx_strand_id
1 'polypeptide(L)'
;MVMDFLAPSEPKTGEELEKPWKVLIVDDDPDVHEVTRIAVSGCRFENRPFQLLHALSAHEAKQILQEHDDIPVALVDVVMESDTAGLGLVSWIRKDLGNRFTRLILRTGQPGYAPQTDVIMKFDIDGYAEKAELSRTKLITAIVTALRGYKLVMSIETNRKKLKDLNAHFAEIVQQNALSEFAAAVLEQFTALIGKPIDCLLCGYETLPEYAGSEKIGVRVLSARGIHEDKVDLPLDVISSSDIRHAVSQCIESQEMCANADGVALPLVTRNGMSGALYLGTTYEELEELVGSEVVQLFVSNAALGYEKTGLLEHIRNLAYVDRMTGLSTFSGFLEAFYRNTLTASKLLVVHADIQRFRVIVDGIGDEKASGVLRKTGHRLSRTFPDALSIARKERDEFLILLKGNSDDDVQDVVARVEEAFQEPIRLDDTQLTLRPRLGFAMSSDPSNAAEDIARQASIALNDVRQNANSSYAVFNPLMQEAAFERLRLASLLTGGQEQTEFSVHYQPIMSAKDEGIASFEALMRFRTPGGAFLNTASMIEAAETSGLITEIGAWMFRTSFSEFSNFQGISDQVRLNVNLSPRQVHASRIYKDIEDAATNAELSLNRLVFEVTEGLFLSNDQVTLDLLTWLRKRGATVVIDDFGTGYSSLSYLRKLPVDGIKIDRSFIMHMDQDPDALAVVKSLLAVAKALDLSVTAEGVETVAQRKIMQDLNCSYLQGYLYSKPLSAADLTDFINKAVEPGVAFG
;
A
#
# COMPACT_ATOMS: atom_id res chain seq x y z
N MET A 1 -21.37 -38.05 39.64
CA MET A 1 -22.76 -38.47 39.91
C MET A 1 -23.26 -37.55 41.01
N VAL A 2 -24.41 -36.93 40.75
CA VAL A 2 -25.04 -35.83 41.49
C VAL A 2 -25.19 -36.12 42.98
N MET A 3 -24.77 -35.19 43.85
CA MET A 3 -25.45 -34.74 45.08
C MET A 3 -24.47 -33.94 45.94
N ASP A 4 -24.64 -32.62 45.98
CA ASP A 4 -24.50 -31.82 47.20
C ASP A 4 -25.09 -30.44 46.94
N PHE A 5 -26.40 -30.33 47.16
CA PHE A 5 -27.08 -29.06 47.33
C PHE A 5 -28.04 -29.24 48.50
N LEU A 6 -27.89 -28.36 49.50
CA LEU A 6 -28.79 -27.97 50.59
C LEU A 6 -28.07 -27.97 51.95
N ALA A 7 -27.29 -26.91 52.19
CA ALA A 7 -27.14 -26.36 53.53
C ALA A 7 -28.01 -25.09 53.61
N PRO A 8 -28.93 -24.95 54.57
CA PRO A 8 -29.70 -23.73 54.74
C PRO A 8 -28.79 -22.64 55.33
N SER A 9 -28.65 -21.51 54.63
CA SER A 9 -28.07 -20.29 55.19
C SER A 9 -29.02 -19.68 56.22
N GLU A 10 -28.48 -19.30 57.38
CA GLU A 10 -29.19 -18.63 58.46
C GLU A 10 -29.76 -17.26 58.02
N PRO A 11 -30.87 -16.78 58.63
CA PRO A 11 -31.58 -15.59 58.15
C PRO A 11 -30.81 -14.31 58.51
N LYS A 12 -30.46 -13.52 57.49
CA LYS A 12 -30.04 -12.12 57.66
C LYS A 12 -31.22 -11.29 58.18
N THR A 13 -30.99 -10.60 59.30
CA THR A 13 -31.93 -9.69 59.96
C THR A 13 -31.78 -8.29 59.36
N GLY A 14 -32.85 -7.82 58.71
CA GLY A 14 -32.95 -6.49 58.11
C GLY A 14 -34.20 -6.42 57.24
N GLU A 15 -35.39 -6.34 57.87
CA GLU A 15 -36.66 -6.19 57.15
C GLU A 15 -36.77 -4.78 56.54
N GLU A 16 -36.29 -4.59 55.31
CA GLU A 16 -37.02 -3.73 54.38
C GLU A 16 -38.42 -4.34 54.22
N LEU A 17 -39.48 -3.55 54.38
CA LEU A 17 -40.85 -4.02 54.20
C LEU A 17 -41.05 -4.41 52.73
N GLU A 18 -40.77 -5.67 52.41
CA GLU A 18 -40.93 -6.22 51.07
C GLU A 18 -42.35 -5.99 50.56
N LYS A 19 -42.49 -5.47 49.33
CA LYS A 19 -43.77 -5.10 48.71
C LYS A 19 -44.77 -6.26 48.80
N PRO A 20 -46.06 -6.05 49.10
CA PRO A 20 -47.03 -7.15 49.18
C PRO A 20 -47.18 -7.87 47.83
N TRP A 21 -47.57 -9.14 47.85
CA TRP A 21 -47.96 -9.87 46.64
C TRP A 21 -49.39 -9.52 46.25
N LYS A 22 -49.59 -8.92 45.08
CA LYS A 22 -50.93 -8.53 44.59
C LYS A 22 -51.68 -9.72 44.01
N VAL A 23 -52.77 -10.15 44.62
CA VAL A 23 -53.61 -11.23 44.09
C VAL A 23 -54.93 -10.63 43.61
N LEU A 24 -55.20 -10.73 42.31
CA LEU A 24 -56.44 -10.26 41.72
C LEU A 24 -57.55 -11.31 41.89
N ILE A 25 -58.73 -10.86 42.31
CA ILE A 25 -59.93 -11.68 42.43
C ILE A 25 -60.98 -11.08 41.50
N VAL A 26 -61.46 -11.89 40.56
CA VAL A 26 -62.49 -11.54 39.59
C VAL A 26 -63.66 -12.48 39.78
N ASP A 27 -64.75 -11.96 40.34
CA ASP A 27 -65.97 -12.69 40.66
C ASP A 27 -67.12 -11.66 40.71
N ASP A 28 -68.29 -11.97 40.18
CA ASP A 28 -69.45 -11.05 40.24
C ASP A 28 -70.19 -11.13 41.58
N ASP A 29 -69.90 -12.15 42.40
CA ASP A 29 -70.45 -12.34 43.73
C ASP A 29 -69.60 -11.65 44.82
N PRO A 30 -70.10 -10.57 45.47
CA PRO A 30 -69.39 -9.88 46.54
C PRO A 30 -69.02 -10.78 47.74
N ASP A 31 -69.81 -11.83 48.01
CA ASP A 31 -69.56 -12.73 49.14
C ASP A 31 -68.28 -13.54 48.91
N VAL A 32 -67.96 -13.88 47.66
CA VAL A 32 -66.72 -14.59 47.32
C VAL A 32 -65.48 -13.73 47.60
N HIS A 33 -65.59 -12.41 47.46
CA HIS A 33 -64.51 -11.47 47.75
C HIS A 33 -64.22 -11.42 49.25
N GLU A 34 -65.26 -11.35 50.09
CA GLU A 34 -65.16 -11.40 51.55
C GLU A 34 -64.61 -12.74 52.05
N VAL A 35 -65.15 -13.85 51.54
CA VAL A 35 -64.70 -15.20 51.91
C VAL A 35 -63.23 -15.42 51.54
N THR A 36 -62.81 -14.98 50.35
CA THR A 36 -61.41 -15.08 49.93
C THR A 36 -60.50 -14.22 50.82
N ARG A 37 -60.94 -13.02 51.20
CA ARG A 37 -60.21 -12.13 52.12
C ARG A 37 -60.01 -12.76 53.49
N ILE A 38 -61.05 -13.34 54.05
CA ILE A 38 -60.99 -14.03 55.35
C ILE A 38 -60.09 -15.27 55.25
N ALA A 39 -60.21 -16.04 54.18
CA ALA A 39 -59.45 -17.28 54.00
C ALA A 39 -57.94 -17.06 53.96
N VAL A 40 -57.48 -15.99 53.29
CA VAL A 40 -56.04 -15.68 53.16
C VAL A 40 -55.52 -14.68 54.20
N SER A 41 -56.39 -14.18 55.09
CA SER A 41 -56.01 -13.28 56.17
C SER A 41 -54.91 -13.89 57.05
N GLY A 42 -53.88 -13.10 57.34
CA GLY A 42 -52.71 -13.51 58.11
C GLY A 42 -51.72 -14.44 57.39
N CYS A 43 -51.93 -14.77 56.11
CA CYS A 43 -50.98 -15.58 55.34
C CYS A 43 -49.83 -14.72 54.78
N ARG A 44 -48.63 -15.29 54.75
CA ARG A 44 -47.43 -14.70 54.15
C ARG A 44 -46.70 -15.74 53.30
N PHE A 45 -46.06 -15.31 52.23
CA PHE A 45 -45.15 -16.13 51.42
C PHE A 45 -43.82 -15.39 51.26
N GLU A 46 -42.71 -16.02 51.68
CA GLU A 46 -41.39 -15.37 51.77
C GLU A 46 -41.45 -14.05 52.54
N ASN A 47 -42.07 -14.04 53.72
CA ASN A 47 -42.29 -12.85 54.57
C ASN A 47 -43.13 -11.69 53.97
N ARG A 48 -43.63 -11.83 52.74
CA ARG A 48 -44.50 -10.84 52.08
C ARG A 48 -45.98 -11.14 52.33
N PRO A 49 -46.78 -10.15 52.77
CA PRO A 49 -48.23 -10.32 52.91
C PRO A 49 -48.92 -10.30 51.53
N PHE A 50 -50.14 -10.81 51.46
CA PHE A 50 -50.98 -10.73 50.26
C PHE A 50 -51.81 -9.45 50.26
N GLN A 51 -51.79 -8.72 49.15
CA GLN A 51 -52.68 -7.59 48.87
C GLN A 51 -53.73 -8.05 47.86
N LEU A 52 -55.00 -8.04 48.25
CA LEU A 52 -56.08 -8.46 47.36
C LEU A 52 -56.57 -7.27 46.52
N LEU A 53 -56.64 -7.47 45.21
CA LEU A 53 -57.30 -6.58 44.27
C LEU A 53 -58.62 -7.22 43.87
N HIS A 54 -59.68 -6.43 43.76
CA HIS A 54 -61.04 -6.92 43.59
C HIS A 54 -61.67 -6.32 42.34
N ALA A 55 -62.21 -7.16 41.47
CA ALA A 55 -63.02 -6.76 40.32
C ALA A 55 -64.34 -7.53 40.34
N LEU A 56 -65.46 -6.82 40.26
CA LEU A 56 -66.81 -7.39 40.20
C LEU A 56 -67.26 -7.70 38.77
N SER A 57 -66.44 -7.33 37.79
CA SER A 57 -66.73 -7.52 36.37
C SER A 57 -65.45 -7.83 35.58
N ALA A 58 -65.62 -8.48 34.43
CA ALA A 58 -64.55 -8.65 33.46
C ALA A 58 -64.05 -7.29 32.94
N HIS A 59 -64.89 -6.25 32.90
CA HIS A 59 -64.47 -4.90 32.52
C HIS A 59 -63.56 -4.25 33.56
N GLU A 60 -63.92 -4.32 34.84
CA GLU A 60 -63.08 -3.82 35.94
C GLU A 60 -61.75 -4.58 36.02
N ALA A 61 -61.77 -5.90 35.84
CA ALA A 61 -60.55 -6.70 35.84
C ALA A 61 -59.58 -6.27 34.74
N LYS A 62 -60.09 -5.90 33.55
CA LYS A 62 -59.26 -5.35 32.46
C LYS A 62 -58.61 -4.02 32.85
N GLN A 63 -59.34 -3.11 33.51
CA GLN A 63 -58.79 -1.84 33.97
C GLN A 63 -57.68 -2.06 35.00
N ILE A 64 -57.91 -2.91 36.01
CA ILE A 64 -56.92 -3.22 37.05
C ILE A 64 -55.64 -3.83 36.45
N LEU A 65 -55.78 -4.74 35.47
CA LEU A 65 -54.63 -5.36 34.79
C LEU A 65 -53.91 -4.44 33.81
N GLN A 66 -54.51 -3.32 33.41
CA GLN A 66 -53.86 -2.26 32.64
C GLN A 66 -53.09 -1.28 33.55
N GLU A 67 -53.60 -1.04 34.76
CA GLU A 67 -52.97 -0.15 35.75
C GLU A 67 -51.85 -0.83 36.55
N HIS A 68 -51.86 -2.16 36.65
CA HIS A 68 -50.88 -2.94 37.40
C HIS A 68 -50.26 -4.05 36.54
N ASP A 69 -48.96 -3.92 36.26
CA ASP A 69 -48.14 -4.91 35.55
C ASP A 69 -47.53 -5.97 36.49
N ASP A 70 -47.62 -5.76 37.81
CA ASP A 70 -47.00 -6.55 38.87
C ASP A 70 -47.98 -7.48 39.61
N ILE A 71 -49.06 -7.93 38.96
CA ILE A 71 -50.03 -8.89 39.51
C ILE A 71 -49.55 -10.33 39.24
N PRO A 72 -49.06 -11.08 40.25
CA PRO A 72 -48.52 -12.41 40.02
C PRO A 72 -49.59 -13.48 39.83
N VAL A 73 -50.75 -13.33 40.49
CA VAL A 73 -51.82 -14.34 40.50
C VAL A 73 -53.17 -13.65 40.30
N ALA A 74 -54.01 -14.22 39.43
CA ALA A 74 -55.41 -13.84 39.32
C ALA A 74 -56.31 -15.08 39.49
N LEU A 75 -57.26 -14.98 40.42
CA LEU A 75 -58.36 -15.91 40.61
C LEU A 75 -59.54 -15.40 39.78
N VAL A 76 -59.99 -16.16 38.79
CA VAL A 76 -61.02 -15.71 37.85
C VAL A 76 -62.18 -16.69 37.84
N ASP A 77 -63.40 -16.21 38.09
CA ASP A 77 -64.59 -17.02 37.92
C ASP A 77 -64.94 -17.21 36.44
N VAL A 78 -65.34 -18.42 36.08
CA VAL A 78 -65.63 -18.78 34.67
C VAL A 78 -66.95 -18.17 34.21
N VAL A 79 -67.97 -18.21 35.07
CA VAL A 79 -69.34 -17.74 34.80
C VAL A 79 -69.56 -16.49 35.64
N MET A 80 -69.78 -15.34 35.00
CA MET A 80 -70.06 -14.07 35.69
C MET A 80 -71.24 -13.39 34.98
N GLU A 81 -71.04 -12.18 34.46
CA GLU A 81 -71.99 -11.44 33.59
C GLU A 81 -72.56 -12.27 32.43
N SER A 82 -71.79 -13.26 31.96
CA SER A 82 -72.22 -14.28 31.01
C SER A 82 -71.51 -15.59 31.29
N ASP A 83 -72.04 -16.68 30.73
CA ASP A 83 -71.52 -18.06 30.87
C ASP A 83 -70.07 -18.24 30.35
N THR A 84 -69.50 -17.23 29.69
CA THR A 84 -68.13 -17.28 29.14
C THR A 84 -67.29 -16.05 29.46
N ALA A 85 -67.78 -15.14 30.31
CA ALA A 85 -67.11 -13.88 30.62
C ALA A 85 -65.68 -14.09 31.16
N GLY A 86 -65.49 -15.06 32.06
CA GLY A 86 -64.17 -15.40 32.62
C GLY A 86 -63.19 -15.97 31.60
N LEU A 87 -63.66 -16.86 30.72
CA LEU A 87 -62.84 -17.42 29.63
C LEU A 87 -62.47 -16.34 28.60
N GLY A 88 -63.40 -15.43 28.32
CA GLY A 88 -63.15 -14.25 27.49
C GLY A 88 -62.09 -13.34 28.10
N LEU A 89 -62.12 -13.11 29.42
CA LEU A 89 -61.10 -12.35 30.14
C LEU A 89 -59.73 -13.04 30.08
N VAL A 90 -59.64 -14.33 30.35
CA VAL A 90 -58.37 -15.08 30.24
C VAL A 90 -57.80 -15.02 28.82
N SER A 91 -58.64 -15.21 27.80
CA SER A 91 -58.23 -15.06 26.40
C SER A 91 -57.68 -13.67 26.13
N TRP A 92 -58.32 -12.63 26.66
CA TRP A 92 -57.88 -11.25 26.52
C TRP A 92 -56.55 -10.99 27.23
N ILE A 93 -56.35 -11.51 28.45
CA ILE A 93 -55.08 -11.38 29.19
C ILE A 93 -53.91 -11.96 28.39
N ARG A 94 -54.10 -13.14 27.78
CA ARG A 94 -53.04 -13.83 27.04
C ARG A 94 -52.82 -13.29 25.63
N LYS A 95 -53.89 -12.94 24.90
CA LYS A 95 -53.81 -12.55 23.49
C LYS A 95 -53.74 -11.05 23.28
N ASP A 96 -54.58 -10.28 23.96
CA ASP A 96 -54.74 -8.85 23.71
C ASP A 96 -53.84 -8.01 24.63
N LEU A 97 -53.82 -8.30 25.94
CA LEU A 97 -52.88 -7.66 26.88
C LEU A 97 -51.46 -8.24 26.75
N GLY A 98 -51.33 -9.47 26.23
CA GLY A 98 -50.04 -10.14 26.04
C GLY A 98 -49.33 -10.55 27.34
N ASN A 99 -50.03 -10.54 28.48
CA ASN A 99 -49.45 -10.88 29.77
C ASN A 99 -49.37 -12.41 29.94
N ARG A 100 -48.17 -12.96 29.78
CA ARG A 100 -47.84 -14.39 29.96
C ARG A 100 -47.26 -14.71 31.34
N PHE A 101 -47.11 -13.69 32.18
CA PHE A 101 -46.42 -13.78 33.46
C PHE A 101 -47.40 -14.10 34.58
N THR A 102 -48.53 -13.39 34.63
CA THR A 102 -49.58 -13.58 35.64
C THR A 102 -50.15 -15.00 35.57
N ARG A 103 -50.21 -15.65 36.72
CA ARG A 103 -50.70 -17.01 36.88
C ARG A 103 -52.21 -17.00 37.06
N LEU A 104 -52.92 -17.75 36.23
CA LEU A 104 -54.38 -17.69 36.16
C LEU A 104 -54.98 -18.96 36.78
N ILE A 105 -55.81 -18.79 37.80
CA ILE A 105 -56.52 -19.89 38.45
C ILE A 105 -58.02 -19.68 38.20
N LEU A 106 -58.62 -20.56 37.43
CA LEU A 106 -60.06 -20.53 37.15
C LEU A 106 -60.86 -21.18 38.28
N ARG A 107 -61.99 -20.56 38.62
CA ARG A 107 -62.99 -21.09 39.56
C ARG A 107 -64.33 -21.23 38.85
N THR A 108 -65.15 -22.21 39.23
CA THR A 108 -66.54 -22.31 38.74
C THR A 108 -67.47 -22.94 39.77
N GLY A 109 -68.73 -22.52 39.80
CA GLY A 109 -69.80 -23.15 40.59
C GLY A 109 -70.57 -24.27 39.85
N GLN A 110 -70.38 -24.43 38.54
CA GLN A 110 -71.12 -25.40 37.72
C GLN A 110 -70.16 -26.23 36.85
N PRO A 111 -69.86 -27.49 37.21
CA PRO A 111 -69.04 -28.37 36.38
C PRO A 111 -69.85 -28.89 35.18
N GLY A 112 -69.43 -28.56 33.94
CA GLY A 112 -70.04 -29.15 32.74
C GLY A 112 -69.89 -28.40 31.41
N TYR A 113 -69.48 -27.12 31.40
CA TYR A 113 -69.49 -26.33 30.16
C TYR A 113 -68.26 -26.51 29.23
N ALA A 114 -67.17 -27.10 29.72
CA ALA A 114 -66.05 -27.58 28.90
C ALA A 114 -65.17 -28.59 29.69
N PRO A 115 -64.56 -29.61 29.07
CA PRO A 115 -63.64 -30.50 29.77
C PRO A 115 -62.46 -29.70 30.35
N GLN A 116 -62.14 -29.91 31.63
CA GLN A 116 -61.06 -29.20 32.33
C GLN A 116 -59.74 -29.25 31.53
N THR A 117 -59.45 -30.38 30.90
CA THR A 117 -58.26 -30.60 30.07
C THR A 117 -58.19 -29.67 28.85
N ASP A 118 -59.31 -29.43 28.17
CA ASP A 118 -59.35 -28.61 26.95
C ASP A 118 -59.21 -27.12 27.27
N VAL A 119 -59.77 -26.67 28.41
CA VAL A 119 -59.65 -25.28 28.85
C VAL A 119 -58.23 -24.98 29.33
N ILE A 120 -57.62 -25.91 30.07
CA ILE A 120 -56.24 -25.78 30.56
C ILE A 120 -55.26 -25.67 29.38
N MET A 121 -55.39 -26.56 28.38
CA MET A 121 -54.51 -26.56 27.21
C MET A 121 -54.77 -25.39 26.23
N LYS A 122 -56.03 -24.93 26.09
CA LYS A 122 -56.39 -23.89 25.12
C LYS A 122 -56.12 -22.46 25.61
N PHE A 123 -56.07 -22.23 26.92
CA PHE A 123 -56.00 -20.89 27.50
C PHE A 123 -54.78 -20.62 28.41
N ASP A 124 -53.82 -21.55 28.51
CA ASP A 124 -52.56 -21.38 29.25
C ASP A 124 -52.78 -20.85 30.70
N ILE A 125 -53.55 -21.65 31.46
CA ILE A 125 -53.93 -21.40 32.84
C ILE A 125 -53.22 -22.37 33.80
N ASP A 126 -52.97 -21.92 35.02
CA ASP A 126 -52.16 -22.64 36.01
C ASP A 126 -52.99 -23.50 36.97
N GLY A 127 -54.32 -23.32 36.98
CA GLY A 127 -55.24 -24.15 37.75
C GLY A 127 -56.71 -23.98 37.36
N TYR A 128 -57.51 -25.01 37.60
CA TYR A 128 -58.97 -25.01 37.46
C TYR A 128 -59.57 -25.74 38.66
N ALA A 129 -60.47 -25.09 39.39
CA ALA A 129 -61.06 -25.66 40.60
C ALA A 129 -62.55 -25.33 40.75
N GLU A 130 -63.33 -26.23 41.34
CA GLU A 130 -64.72 -25.96 41.67
C GLU A 130 -64.82 -25.12 42.95
N LYS A 131 -65.75 -24.14 42.99
CA LYS A 131 -65.98 -23.27 44.14
C LYS A 131 -66.31 -24.08 45.41
N ALA A 132 -67.01 -25.22 45.26
CA ALA A 132 -67.35 -26.12 46.36
C ALA A 132 -66.16 -26.96 46.90
N GLU A 133 -65.12 -27.15 46.09
CA GLU A 133 -63.97 -27.99 46.47
C GLU A 133 -62.79 -27.20 47.06
N LEU A 134 -62.84 -25.87 47.00
CA LEU A 134 -61.80 -24.94 47.46
C LEU A 134 -61.88 -24.69 48.97
N SER A 135 -61.39 -25.66 49.76
CA SER A 135 -61.13 -25.42 51.18
C SER A 135 -60.05 -24.34 51.37
N ARG A 136 -60.02 -23.70 52.55
CA ARG A 136 -58.99 -22.69 52.91
C ARG A 136 -57.57 -23.16 52.59
N THR A 137 -57.25 -24.41 52.94
CA THR A 137 -55.94 -25.02 52.69
C THR A 137 -55.65 -25.19 51.20
N LYS A 138 -56.62 -25.63 50.40
CA LYS A 138 -56.47 -25.79 48.95
C LYS A 138 -56.29 -24.44 48.24
N LEU A 139 -57.04 -23.41 48.64
CA LEU A 139 -56.91 -22.05 48.10
C LEU A 139 -55.50 -21.47 48.35
N ILE A 140 -55.02 -21.56 49.59
CA ILE A 140 -53.67 -21.10 49.95
C ILE A 140 -52.61 -21.88 49.15
N THR A 141 -52.77 -23.20 49.01
CA THR A 141 -51.83 -24.05 48.27
C THR A 141 -51.78 -23.67 46.79
N ALA A 142 -52.92 -23.37 46.17
CA ALA A 142 -53.01 -22.92 44.78
C ALA A 142 -52.33 -21.55 44.58
N ILE A 143 -52.59 -20.59 45.45
CA ILE A 143 -51.94 -19.26 45.41
C ILE A 143 -50.43 -19.37 45.58
N VAL A 144 -49.95 -20.14 46.57
CA VAL A 144 -48.51 -20.32 46.81
C VAL A 144 -47.81 -21.03 45.65
N THR A 145 -48.45 -22.05 45.07
CA THR A 145 -47.92 -22.76 43.91
C THR A 145 -47.81 -21.83 42.69
N ALA A 146 -48.84 -21.01 42.47
CA ALA A 146 -48.83 -19.98 41.43
C ALA A 146 -47.73 -18.94 41.67
N LEU A 147 -47.57 -18.42 42.90
CA LEU A 147 -46.50 -17.47 43.23
C LEU A 147 -45.09 -18.03 42.95
N ARG A 148 -44.85 -19.32 43.27
CA ARG A 148 -43.59 -19.99 42.91
C ARG A 148 -43.38 -20.05 41.40
N GLY A 149 -44.43 -20.39 40.63
CA GLY A 149 -44.39 -20.39 39.17
C GLY A 149 -44.10 -19.01 38.58
N TYR A 150 -44.74 -17.96 39.10
CA TYR A 150 -44.49 -16.57 38.69
C TYR A 150 -43.03 -16.17 38.92
N LYS A 151 -42.46 -16.45 40.10
CA LYS A 151 -41.06 -16.13 40.43
C LYS A 151 -40.07 -16.82 39.48
N LEU A 152 -40.31 -18.09 39.15
CA LEU A 152 -39.46 -18.83 38.22
C LEU A 152 -39.48 -18.18 36.82
N VAL A 153 -40.67 -17.87 36.30
CA VAL A 153 -40.81 -17.25 34.97
C VAL A 153 -40.21 -15.85 34.94
N MET A 154 -40.39 -15.05 36.00
CA MET A 154 -39.79 -13.72 36.10
C MET A 154 -38.26 -13.77 36.19
N SER A 155 -37.70 -14.75 36.90
CA SER A 155 -36.25 -14.97 36.93
C SER A 155 -35.69 -15.29 35.53
N ILE A 156 -36.36 -16.19 34.79
CA ILE A 156 -36.00 -16.52 33.41
C ILE A 156 -36.08 -15.29 32.50
N GLU A 157 -37.15 -14.50 32.59
CA GLU A 157 -37.32 -13.32 31.74
C GLU A 157 -36.30 -12.22 32.08
N THR A 158 -35.96 -12.05 33.37
CA THR A 158 -34.91 -11.12 33.80
C THR A 158 -33.55 -11.53 33.23
N ASN A 159 -33.20 -12.81 33.32
CA ASN A 159 -31.96 -13.33 32.72
C ASN A 159 -31.96 -13.20 31.20
N ARG A 160 -33.11 -13.47 30.54
CA ARG A 160 -33.27 -13.27 29.10
C ARG A 160 -33.06 -11.81 28.70
N LYS A 161 -33.57 -10.86 29.49
CA LYS A 161 -33.37 -9.42 29.25
C LYS A 161 -31.90 -9.04 29.41
N LYS A 162 -31.24 -9.47 30.49
CA LYS A 162 -29.79 -9.26 30.70
C LYS A 162 -28.96 -9.79 29.51
N LEU A 163 -29.26 -10.98 29.01
CA LEU A 163 -28.60 -11.55 27.82
C LEU A 163 -28.87 -10.74 26.54
N LYS A 164 -30.08 -10.20 26.40
CA LYS A 164 -30.45 -9.36 25.25
C LYS A 164 -29.69 -8.03 25.26
N ASP A 165 -29.58 -7.39 26.43
CA ASP A 165 -28.86 -6.12 26.60
C ASP A 165 -27.36 -6.31 26.35
N LEU A 166 -26.78 -7.40 26.87
CA LEU A 166 -25.38 -7.77 26.62
C LEU A 166 -25.09 -8.05 25.13
N ASN A 167 -26.03 -8.67 24.39
CA ASN A 167 -25.90 -8.80 22.93
C ASN A 167 -25.91 -7.44 22.20
N ALA A 168 -26.69 -6.46 22.68
CA ALA A 168 -26.71 -5.12 22.10
C ALA A 168 -25.37 -4.40 22.31
N HIS A 169 -24.83 -4.45 23.54
CA HIS A 169 -23.52 -3.88 23.86
C HIS A 169 -22.39 -4.49 22.99
N PHE A 170 -22.41 -5.80 22.72
CA PHE A 170 -21.41 -6.41 21.82
C PHE A 170 -21.56 -6.01 20.36
N ALA A 171 -22.79 -5.86 19.88
CA ALA A 171 -23.02 -5.46 18.50
C ALA A 171 -22.36 -4.10 18.20
N GLU A 172 -22.35 -3.19 19.17
CA GLU A 172 -21.69 -1.88 19.08
C GLU A 172 -20.16 -1.99 19.13
N ILE A 173 -19.61 -2.86 19.99
CA ILE A 173 -18.17 -3.09 20.10
C ILE A 173 -17.59 -3.72 18.81
N VAL A 174 -18.28 -4.71 18.23
CA VAL A 174 -17.78 -5.48 17.08
C VAL A 174 -17.74 -4.68 15.77
N GLN A 175 -18.51 -3.59 15.67
CA GLN A 175 -18.51 -2.71 14.50
C GLN A 175 -17.24 -1.86 14.39
N GLN A 176 -16.46 -1.72 15.46
CA GLN A 176 -15.23 -0.95 15.45
C GLN A 176 -14.13 -1.69 14.69
N ASN A 177 -13.40 -0.97 13.83
CA ASN A 177 -12.33 -1.51 13.01
C ASN A 177 -10.94 -1.02 13.43
N ALA A 178 -10.86 0.06 14.23
CA ALA A 178 -9.62 0.54 14.84
C ALA A 178 -9.50 0.03 16.28
N LEU A 179 -8.28 -0.32 16.69
CA LEU A 179 -8.00 -0.86 18.03
C LEU A 179 -8.33 0.15 19.14
N SER A 180 -8.07 1.44 18.92
CA SER A 180 -8.37 2.52 19.85
C SER A 180 -9.87 2.75 20.04
N GLU A 181 -10.64 2.78 18.95
CA GLU A 181 -12.11 2.92 18.98
C GLU A 181 -12.76 1.72 19.66
N PHE A 182 -12.28 0.52 19.34
CA PHE A 182 -12.69 -0.72 20.00
C PHE A 182 -12.39 -0.67 21.50
N ALA A 183 -11.17 -0.29 21.89
CA ALA A 183 -10.75 -0.23 23.28
C ALA A 183 -11.60 0.75 24.09
N ALA A 184 -11.89 1.93 23.54
CA ALA A 184 -12.79 2.91 24.16
C ALA A 184 -14.23 2.38 24.29
N ALA A 185 -14.76 1.75 23.24
CA ALA A 185 -16.10 1.15 23.27
C ALA A 185 -16.23 0.04 24.32
N VAL A 186 -15.21 -0.82 24.47
CA VAL A 186 -15.18 -1.85 25.52
C VAL A 186 -15.32 -1.24 26.92
N LEU A 187 -14.54 -0.20 27.22
CA LEU A 187 -14.61 0.48 28.51
C LEU A 187 -15.95 1.17 28.74
N GLU A 188 -16.50 1.82 27.71
CA GLU A 188 -17.80 2.49 27.77
C GLU A 188 -18.93 1.52 28.08
N GLN A 189 -19.03 0.44 27.31
CA GLN A 189 -20.10 -0.54 27.43
C GLN A 189 -20.00 -1.33 28.73
N PHE A 190 -18.79 -1.64 29.20
CA PHE A 190 -18.64 -2.30 30.50
C PHE A 190 -19.02 -1.37 31.66
N THR A 191 -18.66 -0.08 31.59
CA THR A 191 -19.09 0.90 32.59
C THR A 191 -20.61 1.06 32.61
N ALA A 192 -21.26 1.06 31.45
CA ALA A 192 -22.72 1.07 31.33
C ALA A 192 -23.37 -0.19 31.94
N LEU A 193 -22.74 -1.36 31.77
CA LEU A 193 -23.19 -2.63 32.35
C LEU A 193 -23.14 -2.63 33.88
N ILE A 194 -22.12 -2.00 34.48
CA ILE A 194 -22.01 -1.84 35.94
C ILE A 194 -23.04 -0.81 36.46
N GLY A 195 -23.36 0.22 35.66
CA GLY A 195 -24.34 1.25 36.02
C GLY A 195 -23.81 2.35 36.95
N LYS A 196 -22.51 2.35 37.26
CA LYS A 196 -21.81 3.43 37.99
C LYS A 196 -20.46 3.74 37.31
N PRO A 197 -19.97 4.99 37.36
CA PRO A 197 -18.65 5.33 36.84
C PRO A 197 -17.57 4.64 37.68
N ILE A 198 -16.59 4.02 37.01
CA ILE A 198 -15.43 3.37 37.62
C ILE A 198 -14.17 3.70 36.83
N ASP A 199 -13.02 3.71 37.51
CA ASP A 199 -11.72 3.78 36.85
C ASP A 199 -11.46 2.45 36.12
N CYS A 200 -11.08 2.50 34.85
CA CYS A 200 -10.81 1.28 34.08
C CYS A 200 -9.76 1.50 33.00
N LEU A 201 -9.02 0.43 32.70
CA LEU A 201 -7.92 0.41 31.74
C LEU A 201 -8.06 -0.80 30.83
N LEU A 202 -7.83 -0.61 29.54
CA LEU A 202 -7.61 -1.72 28.62
C LEU A 202 -6.15 -1.72 28.18
N CYS A 203 -5.45 -2.80 28.47
CA CYS A 203 -4.03 -2.97 28.14
C CYS A 203 -3.80 -4.15 27.19
N GLY A 204 -2.80 -4.03 26.34
CA GLY A 204 -2.41 -5.09 25.40
C GLY A 204 -0.96 -4.96 24.95
N TYR A 205 -0.48 -5.95 24.20
CA TYR A 205 0.87 -5.96 23.67
C TYR A 205 1.08 -4.98 22.52
N GLU A 206 2.30 -4.45 22.43
CA GLU A 206 2.75 -3.53 21.37
C GLU A 206 2.87 -4.21 19.99
N THR A 207 3.10 -5.53 19.96
CA THR A 207 3.19 -6.34 18.75
C THR A 207 2.67 -7.76 18.99
N LEU A 208 2.15 -8.40 17.95
CA LEU A 208 1.67 -9.78 18.00
C LEU A 208 2.82 -10.75 18.38
N PRO A 209 2.61 -11.68 19.34
CA PRO A 209 3.67 -12.57 19.86
C PRO A 209 4.38 -13.44 18.82
N GLU A 210 3.69 -13.86 17.75
CA GLU A 210 4.28 -14.68 16.68
C GLU A 210 5.30 -13.93 15.81
N TYR A 211 5.37 -12.60 15.93
CA TYR A 211 6.19 -11.73 15.08
C TYR A 211 7.16 -10.85 15.86
N ALA A 212 7.13 -10.88 17.20
CA ALA A 212 8.18 -10.32 18.02
C ALA A 212 9.42 -11.21 17.93
N GLY A 213 10.57 -10.65 17.54
CA GLY A 213 11.85 -11.33 17.69
C GLY A 213 12.18 -11.59 19.17
N SER A 214 13.44 -11.85 19.50
CA SER A 214 13.90 -12.11 20.88
C SER A 214 13.81 -10.91 21.86
N GLU A 215 13.07 -9.84 21.53
CA GLU A 215 12.88 -8.67 22.40
C GLU A 215 11.60 -8.81 23.24
N LYS A 216 11.66 -8.39 24.52
CA LYS A 216 10.52 -8.41 25.43
C LYS A 216 9.42 -7.49 24.88
N ILE A 217 8.23 -8.05 24.67
CA ILE A 217 7.07 -7.31 24.18
C ILE A 217 6.56 -6.39 25.29
N GLY A 218 6.58 -5.07 25.05
CA GLY A 218 6.05 -4.07 25.98
C GLY A 218 4.52 -4.11 26.07
N VAL A 219 3.97 -3.82 27.24
CA VAL A 219 2.51 -3.66 27.46
C VAL A 219 2.16 -2.18 27.38
N ARG A 220 1.12 -1.86 26.61
CA ARG A 220 0.62 -0.51 26.36
C ARG A 220 -0.81 -0.35 26.84
N VAL A 221 -1.15 0.86 27.30
CA VAL A 221 -2.53 1.26 27.61
C VAL A 221 -3.24 1.63 26.29
N LEU A 222 -4.16 0.79 25.84
CA LEU A 222 -4.93 0.98 24.60
C LEU A 222 -6.07 1.98 24.79
N SER A 223 -6.67 1.98 25.98
CA SER A 223 -7.69 2.96 26.38
C SER A 223 -7.77 3.01 27.91
N ALA A 224 -8.27 4.13 28.42
CA ALA A 224 -8.40 4.40 29.85
C ALA A 224 -9.61 5.31 30.10
N ARG A 225 -10.26 5.15 31.26
CA ARG A 225 -11.28 6.07 31.77
C ARG A 225 -11.03 6.43 33.23
N GLY A 226 -11.54 7.59 33.63
CA GLY A 226 -11.39 8.11 34.99
C GLY A 226 -10.02 8.75 35.21
N ILE A 227 -9.33 8.41 36.29
CA ILE A 227 -8.08 9.08 36.70
C ILE A 227 -6.87 8.81 35.77
N HIS A 228 -7.03 7.95 34.75
CA HIS A 228 -5.97 7.52 33.84
C HIS A 228 -6.19 7.92 32.38
N GLU A 229 -7.15 8.79 32.09
CA GLU A 229 -7.45 9.24 30.71
C GLU A 229 -6.25 9.90 30.03
N ASP A 230 -5.34 10.53 30.78
CA ASP A 230 -4.11 11.13 30.26
C ASP A 230 -3.02 10.09 29.91
N LYS A 231 -3.28 8.79 30.13
CA LYS A 231 -2.33 7.70 29.94
C LYS A 231 -2.61 6.82 28.72
N VAL A 232 -3.60 7.16 27.90
CA VAL A 232 -3.91 6.44 26.65
C VAL A 232 -2.70 6.50 25.70
N ASP A 233 -2.43 5.39 25.01
CA ASP A 233 -1.35 5.28 24.03
C ASP A 233 0.07 5.33 24.67
N LEU A 234 0.18 5.21 26.00
CA LEU A 234 1.46 5.18 26.72
C LEU A 234 1.81 3.77 27.24
N PRO A 235 3.10 3.49 27.50
CA PRO A 235 3.52 2.26 28.17
C PRO A 235 2.88 2.11 29.56
N LEU A 236 2.60 0.87 29.97
CA LEU A 236 2.02 0.56 31.29
C LEU A 236 2.86 1.12 32.45
N ASP A 237 4.18 1.25 32.26
CA ASP A 237 5.13 1.79 33.24
C ASP A 237 4.81 3.24 33.67
N VAL A 238 4.03 3.98 32.86
CA VAL A 238 3.63 5.37 33.16
C VAL A 238 2.48 5.44 34.17
N ILE A 239 1.75 4.34 34.42
CA ILE A 239 0.70 4.27 35.44
C ILE A 239 1.34 4.37 36.82
N SER A 240 0.94 5.34 37.65
CA SER A 240 1.60 5.60 38.95
C SER A 240 1.47 4.47 39.96
N SER A 241 0.32 3.78 40.02
CA SER A 241 0.05 2.72 41.00
C SER A 241 0.84 1.43 40.68
N SER A 242 1.64 0.96 41.64
CA SER A 242 2.36 -0.32 41.53
C SER A 242 1.41 -1.51 41.49
N ASP A 243 0.29 -1.43 42.19
CA ASP A 243 -0.63 -2.54 42.37
C ASP A 243 -1.43 -2.79 41.10
N ILE A 244 -1.80 -1.73 40.38
CA ILE A 244 -2.40 -1.79 39.03
C ILE A 244 -1.41 -2.40 38.03
N ARG A 245 -0.18 -1.87 37.97
CA ARG A 245 0.85 -2.39 37.06
C ARG A 245 1.09 -3.89 37.30
N HIS A 246 1.22 -4.30 38.57
CA HIS A 246 1.44 -5.70 38.91
C HIS A 246 0.25 -6.58 38.54
N ALA A 247 -0.98 -6.17 38.87
CA ALA A 247 -2.18 -6.93 38.54
C ALA A 247 -2.36 -7.10 37.03
N VAL A 248 -2.14 -6.05 36.23
CA VAL A 248 -2.23 -6.10 34.76
C VAL A 248 -1.15 -6.99 34.17
N SER A 249 0.12 -6.80 34.54
CA SER A 249 1.23 -7.62 34.03
C SER A 249 1.06 -9.09 34.41
N GLN A 250 0.73 -9.38 35.66
CA GLN A 250 0.51 -10.76 36.12
C GLN A 250 -0.68 -11.40 35.39
N CYS A 251 -1.78 -10.68 35.18
CA CYS A 251 -2.95 -11.16 34.46
C CYS A 251 -2.62 -11.51 32.99
N ILE A 252 -1.82 -10.68 32.32
CA ILE A 252 -1.40 -10.92 30.93
C ILE A 252 -0.45 -12.12 30.83
N GLU A 253 0.46 -12.29 31.80
CA GLU A 253 1.44 -13.39 31.85
C GLU A 253 0.81 -14.74 32.25
N SER A 254 -0.05 -14.74 33.28
CA SER A 254 -0.70 -15.96 33.78
C SER A 254 -1.92 -16.37 32.95
N GLN A 255 -2.51 -15.43 32.20
CA GLN A 255 -3.80 -15.57 31.53
C GLN A 255 -4.96 -15.87 32.50
N GLU A 256 -4.78 -15.56 33.79
CA GLU A 256 -5.75 -15.74 34.86
C GLU A 256 -6.17 -14.39 35.45
N MET A 257 -7.37 -14.35 36.04
CA MET A 257 -7.87 -13.18 36.74
C MET A 257 -6.99 -12.86 37.95
N CYS A 258 -6.62 -11.59 38.10
CA CYS A 258 -5.81 -11.12 39.22
C CYS A 258 -6.59 -10.02 39.97
N ALA A 259 -6.88 -10.23 41.25
CA ALA A 259 -7.57 -9.26 42.09
C ALA A 259 -6.60 -8.67 43.14
N ASN A 260 -6.73 -7.38 43.42
CA ASN A 260 -6.03 -6.68 44.48
C ASN A 260 -7.02 -5.83 45.29
N ALA A 261 -6.53 -5.07 46.29
CA ALA A 261 -7.39 -4.24 47.13
C ALA A 261 -8.04 -3.06 46.37
N ASP A 262 -7.41 -2.63 45.27
CA ASP A 262 -7.82 -1.45 44.49
C ASP A 262 -8.69 -1.81 43.27
N GLY A 263 -8.76 -3.09 42.89
CA GLY A 263 -9.48 -3.52 41.70
C GLY A 263 -9.22 -4.96 41.24
N VAL A 264 -9.74 -5.27 40.04
CA VAL A 264 -9.60 -6.58 39.40
C VAL A 264 -9.13 -6.44 37.96
N ALA A 265 -8.15 -7.25 37.57
CA ALA A 265 -7.67 -7.43 36.20
C ALA A 265 -8.27 -8.71 35.61
N LEU A 266 -8.97 -8.57 34.49
CA LEU A 266 -9.64 -9.66 33.75
C LEU A 266 -8.86 -9.95 32.45
N PRO A 267 -8.48 -11.22 32.19
CA PRO A 267 -7.61 -11.54 31.06
C PRO A 267 -8.39 -11.58 29.74
N LEU A 268 -7.88 -10.91 28.72
CA LEU A 268 -8.34 -11.07 27.34
C LEU A 268 -7.47 -12.12 26.66
N VAL A 269 -7.87 -13.38 26.76
CA VAL A 269 -7.14 -14.51 26.18
C VAL A 269 -7.69 -14.83 24.79
N THR A 270 -6.86 -14.70 23.76
CA THR A 270 -7.24 -15.05 22.39
C THR A 270 -6.67 -16.41 21.98
N ARG A 271 -7.23 -17.01 20.92
CA ARG A 271 -6.78 -18.34 20.45
C ARG A 271 -5.39 -18.33 19.82
N ASN A 272 -4.95 -17.17 19.33
CA ASN A 272 -3.69 -16.99 18.60
C ASN A 272 -2.56 -16.47 19.52
N GLY A 273 -2.74 -16.61 20.84
CA GLY A 273 -1.74 -16.21 21.82
C GLY A 273 -1.65 -14.71 22.10
N MET A 274 -2.50 -13.85 21.50
CA MET A 274 -2.61 -12.47 21.98
C MET A 274 -3.20 -12.50 23.40
N SER A 275 -2.54 -11.81 24.32
CA SER A 275 -3.12 -11.52 25.63
C SER A 275 -3.18 -10.02 25.88
N GLY A 276 -4.27 -9.61 26.51
CA GLY A 276 -4.47 -8.27 27.06
C GLY A 276 -5.13 -8.39 28.42
N ALA A 277 -5.36 -7.26 29.07
CA ALA A 277 -6.07 -7.22 30.35
C ALA A 277 -7.00 -6.01 30.43
N LEU A 278 -8.20 -6.26 30.93
CA LEU A 278 -9.17 -5.25 31.31
C LEU A 278 -9.08 -5.07 32.83
N TYR A 279 -8.56 -3.94 33.28
CA TYR A 279 -8.52 -3.59 34.70
C TYR A 279 -9.72 -2.73 35.07
N LEU A 280 -10.31 -3.03 36.22
CA LEU A 280 -11.47 -2.35 36.78
C LEU A 280 -11.18 -1.96 38.23
N GLY A 281 -11.35 -0.68 38.57
CA GLY A 281 -11.20 -0.13 39.92
C GLY A 281 -12.38 -0.47 40.85
N THR A 282 -12.72 -1.76 40.93
CA THR A 282 -13.77 -2.31 41.80
C THR A 282 -13.36 -3.70 42.28
N THR A 283 -13.81 -4.07 43.48
CA THR A 283 -13.53 -5.41 44.02
C THR A 283 -14.31 -6.49 43.26
N TYR A 284 -13.82 -7.73 43.28
CA TYR A 284 -14.48 -8.86 42.62
C TYR A 284 -15.88 -9.14 43.22
N GLU A 285 -16.03 -8.99 44.53
CA GLU A 285 -17.29 -9.20 45.26
C GLU A 285 -18.36 -8.19 44.81
N GLU A 286 -18.01 -6.91 44.69
CA GLU A 286 -18.92 -5.89 44.15
C GLU A 286 -19.26 -6.14 42.68
N LEU A 287 -18.30 -6.59 41.89
CA LEU A 287 -18.52 -6.91 40.48
C LEU A 287 -19.50 -8.08 40.30
N GLU A 288 -19.39 -9.11 41.14
CA GLU A 288 -20.29 -10.27 41.14
C GLU A 288 -21.72 -9.89 41.58
N GLU A 289 -21.87 -8.99 42.56
CA GLU A 289 -23.18 -8.51 43.00
C GLU A 289 -23.88 -7.66 41.94
N LEU A 290 -23.15 -6.75 41.28
CA LEU A 290 -23.72 -5.80 40.33
C LEU A 290 -24.04 -6.43 38.98
N VAL A 291 -23.12 -7.24 38.45
CA VAL A 291 -23.18 -7.74 37.07
C VAL A 291 -23.44 -9.25 37.01
N GLY A 292 -22.86 -10.02 37.93
CA GLY A 292 -22.91 -11.48 37.96
C GLY A 292 -21.74 -12.12 37.18
N SER A 293 -21.15 -13.16 37.76
CA SER A 293 -19.94 -13.82 37.24
C SER A 293 -20.09 -14.37 35.81
N GLU A 294 -21.24 -14.96 35.47
CA GLU A 294 -21.51 -15.46 34.11
C GLU A 294 -21.51 -14.34 33.05
N VAL A 295 -22.07 -13.18 33.40
CA VAL A 295 -22.18 -12.02 32.50
C VAL A 295 -20.81 -11.39 32.30
N VAL A 296 -20.00 -11.27 33.36
CA VAL A 296 -18.61 -10.79 33.28
C VAL A 296 -17.76 -11.70 32.40
N GLN A 297 -17.80 -13.01 32.60
CA GLN A 297 -17.04 -13.97 31.78
C GLN A 297 -17.44 -13.89 30.30
N LEU A 298 -18.74 -13.79 30.01
CA LEU A 298 -19.22 -13.65 28.64
C LEU A 298 -18.78 -12.33 28.00
N PHE A 299 -18.74 -11.24 28.76
CA PHE A 299 -18.21 -9.96 28.31
C PHE A 299 -16.73 -10.01 27.98
N VAL A 300 -15.91 -10.51 28.91
CA VAL A 300 -14.46 -10.63 28.75
C VAL A 300 -14.13 -11.52 27.55
N SER A 301 -14.83 -12.65 27.38
CA SER A 301 -14.65 -13.56 26.24
C SER A 301 -14.94 -12.88 24.90
N ASN A 302 -16.02 -12.11 24.79
CA ASN A 302 -16.35 -11.40 23.55
C ASN A 302 -15.45 -10.18 23.32
N ALA A 303 -15.02 -9.48 24.37
CA ALA A 303 -14.00 -8.45 24.27
C ALA A 303 -12.67 -9.05 23.77
N ALA A 304 -12.29 -10.26 24.21
CA ALA A 304 -11.10 -10.94 23.71
C ALA A 304 -11.21 -11.25 22.21
N LEU A 305 -12.37 -11.70 21.72
CA LEU A 305 -12.62 -11.92 20.29
C LEU A 305 -12.54 -10.61 19.47
N GLY A 306 -13.10 -9.52 19.99
CA GLY A 306 -13.02 -8.21 19.35
C GLY A 306 -11.58 -7.66 19.31
N TYR A 307 -10.83 -7.88 20.38
CA TYR A 307 -9.40 -7.54 20.46
C TYR A 307 -8.58 -8.35 19.45
N GLU A 308 -8.85 -9.65 19.30
CA GLU A 308 -8.23 -10.50 18.29
C GLU A 308 -8.51 -9.99 16.87
N LYS A 309 -9.78 -9.72 16.55
CA LYS A 309 -10.22 -9.23 15.23
C LYS A 309 -9.53 -7.91 14.89
N THR A 310 -9.58 -6.94 15.79
CA THR A 310 -9.05 -5.58 15.54
C THR A 310 -7.53 -5.57 15.47
N GLY A 311 -6.85 -6.32 16.34
CA GLY A 311 -5.40 -6.52 16.26
C GLY A 311 -4.97 -7.19 14.94
N LEU A 312 -5.72 -8.18 14.46
CA LEU A 312 -5.46 -8.81 13.17
C LEU A 312 -5.68 -7.85 12.00
N LEU A 313 -6.76 -7.05 12.03
CA LEU A 313 -7.04 -6.04 11.00
C LEU A 313 -5.94 -4.98 10.93
N GLU A 314 -5.50 -4.49 12.09
CA GLU A 314 -4.40 -3.53 12.18
C GLU A 314 -3.09 -4.14 11.67
N HIS A 315 -2.82 -5.40 11.99
CA HIS A 315 -1.67 -6.12 11.46
C HIS A 315 -1.73 -6.27 9.93
N ILE A 316 -2.85 -6.73 9.38
CA ILE A 316 -3.07 -6.83 7.92
C ILE A 316 -2.88 -5.46 7.26
N ARG A 317 -3.39 -4.41 7.89
CA ARG A 317 -3.24 -3.03 7.42
C ARG A 317 -1.77 -2.61 7.38
N ASN A 318 -1.01 -2.90 8.44
CA ASN A 318 0.42 -2.64 8.50
C ASN A 318 1.20 -3.47 7.46
N LEU A 319 0.83 -4.73 7.23
CA LEU A 319 1.43 -5.57 6.18
C LEU A 319 1.15 -5.05 4.77
N ALA A 320 -0.04 -4.52 4.53
CA ALA A 320 -0.45 -4.02 3.23
C ALA A 320 0.16 -2.65 2.92
N TYR A 321 0.30 -1.78 3.94
CA TYR A 321 0.59 -0.37 3.74
C TYR A 321 1.95 0.11 4.27
N VAL A 322 2.72 -0.70 4.99
CA VAL A 322 4.05 -0.31 5.52
C VAL A 322 5.16 -1.23 4.99
N ASP A 323 6.21 -0.63 4.41
CA ASP A 323 7.42 -1.32 3.98
C ASP A 323 8.27 -1.67 5.20
N ARG A 324 8.46 -2.98 5.45
CA ARG A 324 9.18 -3.48 6.63
C ARG A 324 10.67 -3.07 6.69
N MET A 325 11.28 -2.74 5.56
CA MET A 325 12.72 -2.41 5.51
C MET A 325 13.00 -0.97 5.98
N THR A 326 12.13 -0.05 5.55
CA THR A 326 12.31 1.40 5.75
C THR A 326 11.35 2.00 6.77
N GLY A 327 10.23 1.32 7.09
CA GLY A 327 9.15 1.86 7.91
C GLY A 327 8.28 2.89 7.19
N LEU A 328 8.53 3.14 5.91
CA LEU A 328 7.74 4.03 5.07
C LEU A 328 6.47 3.34 4.56
N SER A 329 5.59 4.08 3.89
CA SER A 329 4.46 3.47 3.22
C SER A 329 4.90 2.52 2.08
N THR A 330 4.13 1.46 1.82
CA THR A 330 4.20 0.74 0.54
C THR A 330 3.54 1.57 -0.56
N PHE A 331 3.63 1.11 -1.81
CA PHE A 331 2.87 1.72 -2.89
C PHE A 331 1.35 1.74 -2.61
N SER A 332 0.79 0.67 -2.04
CA SER A 332 -0.62 0.65 -1.66
C SER A 332 -0.96 1.71 -0.59
N GLY A 333 -0.05 1.94 0.37
CA GLY A 333 -0.22 2.96 1.40
C GLY A 333 -0.14 4.38 0.83
N PHE A 334 0.73 4.58 -0.17
CA PHE A 334 0.80 5.83 -0.93
C PHE A 334 -0.51 6.14 -1.66
N LEU A 335 -1.10 5.14 -2.33
CA LEU A 335 -2.38 5.32 -3.03
C LEU A 335 -3.51 5.70 -2.07
N GLU A 336 -3.60 5.03 -0.91
CA GLU A 336 -4.58 5.38 0.13
C GLU A 336 -4.41 6.83 0.60
N ALA A 337 -3.17 7.24 0.88
CA ALA A 337 -2.88 8.61 1.28
C ALA A 337 -3.22 9.63 0.17
N PHE A 338 -2.99 9.29 -1.09
CA PHE A 338 -3.36 10.11 -2.23
C PHE A 338 -4.88 10.32 -2.28
N TYR A 339 -5.67 9.24 -2.27
CA TYR A 339 -7.13 9.30 -2.34
C TYR A 339 -7.76 10.00 -1.13
N ARG A 340 -7.17 9.86 0.05
CA ARG A 340 -7.63 10.59 1.25
C ARG A 340 -7.45 12.11 1.09
N ASN A 341 -6.38 12.54 0.41
CA ASN A 341 -6.04 13.95 0.28
C ASN A 341 -6.61 14.61 -0.99
N THR A 342 -6.98 13.86 -2.04
CA THR A 342 -7.66 14.43 -3.22
C THR A 342 -9.03 15.03 -2.88
N LEU A 343 -9.69 14.52 -1.84
CA LEU A 343 -10.97 15.05 -1.37
C LEU A 343 -10.87 16.42 -0.67
N THR A 344 -9.67 16.80 -0.20
CA THR A 344 -9.47 17.98 0.66
C THR A 344 -8.45 18.98 0.12
N ALA A 345 -7.54 18.55 -0.75
CA ALA A 345 -6.52 19.39 -1.39
C ALA A 345 -6.89 19.69 -2.85
N SER A 346 -6.61 20.91 -3.32
CA SER A 346 -6.91 21.34 -4.69
C SER A 346 -5.99 20.72 -5.75
N LYS A 347 -4.73 20.44 -5.41
CA LYS A 347 -3.74 19.76 -6.26
C LYS A 347 -2.78 18.95 -5.40
N LEU A 348 -2.21 17.88 -5.94
CA LEU A 348 -1.21 17.04 -5.31
C LEU A 348 0.01 16.91 -6.23
N LEU A 349 1.20 17.00 -5.67
CA LEU A 349 2.46 16.78 -6.37
C LEU A 349 3.00 15.40 -5.99
N VAL A 350 3.31 14.59 -7.00
CA VAL A 350 3.97 13.30 -6.86
C VAL A 350 5.40 13.44 -7.35
N VAL A 351 6.35 13.10 -6.47
CA VAL A 351 7.77 12.99 -6.79
C VAL A 351 8.15 11.52 -6.79
N HIS A 352 8.72 11.03 -7.88
CA HIS A 352 9.29 9.70 -7.99
C HIS A 352 10.81 9.82 -8.03
N ALA A 353 11.46 9.34 -6.96
CA ALA A 353 12.90 9.39 -6.80
C ALA A 353 13.51 7.99 -6.93
N ASP A 354 14.70 7.88 -7.52
CA ASP A 354 15.53 6.67 -7.42
C ASP A 354 16.98 7.00 -7.02
N ILE A 355 17.77 5.98 -6.69
CA ILE A 355 19.18 6.14 -6.35
C ILE A 355 20.03 5.76 -7.56
N GLN A 356 20.84 6.70 -8.05
CA GLN A 356 21.72 6.45 -9.19
C GLN A 356 22.69 5.30 -8.91
N ARG A 357 22.78 4.36 -9.86
CA ARG A 357 23.69 3.21 -9.82
C ARG A 357 23.54 2.34 -8.55
N PHE A 358 22.36 2.28 -7.95
CA PHE A 358 22.15 1.48 -6.73
C PHE A 358 22.55 0.01 -6.88
N ARG A 359 22.38 -0.58 -8.06
CA ARG A 359 22.85 -1.95 -8.33
C ARG A 359 24.37 -2.11 -8.15
N VAL A 360 25.16 -1.14 -8.60
CA VAL A 360 26.62 -1.14 -8.39
C VAL A 360 26.96 -1.05 -6.91
N ILE A 361 26.15 -0.30 -6.13
CA ILE A 361 26.29 -0.24 -4.67
C ILE A 361 26.03 -1.63 -4.08
N VAL A 362 24.91 -2.27 -4.43
CA VAL A 362 24.55 -3.63 -3.97
C VAL A 362 25.67 -4.63 -4.30
N ASP A 363 26.14 -4.64 -5.55
CA ASP A 363 27.20 -5.55 -6.00
C ASP A 363 28.53 -5.30 -5.26
N GLY A 364 28.78 -4.07 -4.81
CA GLY A 364 29.99 -3.69 -4.09
C GLY A 364 29.98 -3.94 -2.58
N ILE A 365 28.83 -3.78 -1.89
CA ILE A 365 28.75 -3.87 -0.42
C ILE A 365 27.87 -5.01 0.11
N GLY A 366 27.16 -5.72 -0.78
CA GLY A 366 26.23 -6.79 -0.45
C GLY A 366 24.84 -6.30 -0.02
N ASP A 367 23.85 -7.20 -0.12
CA ASP A 367 22.42 -6.91 0.08
C ASP A 367 22.08 -6.39 1.48
N GLU A 368 22.74 -6.90 2.52
CA GLU A 368 22.48 -6.51 3.90
C GLU A 368 22.87 -5.05 4.17
N LYS A 369 24.07 -4.64 3.75
CA LYS A 369 24.54 -3.26 3.87
C LYS A 369 23.74 -2.32 2.96
N ALA A 370 23.39 -2.76 1.76
CA ALA A 370 22.51 -1.99 0.87
C ALA A 370 21.10 -1.77 1.47
N SER A 371 20.57 -2.72 2.22
CA SER A 371 19.32 -2.53 2.98
C SER A 371 19.47 -1.44 4.05
N GLY A 372 20.65 -1.36 4.69
CA GLY A 372 21.01 -0.26 5.60
C GLY A 372 21.04 1.11 4.92
N VAL A 373 21.52 1.18 3.66
CA VAL A 373 21.44 2.40 2.84
C VAL A 373 20.00 2.85 2.69
N LEU A 374 19.11 1.95 2.26
CA LEU A 374 17.70 2.27 2.02
C LEU A 374 16.97 2.75 3.27
N ARG A 375 17.24 2.12 4.43
CA ARG A 375 16.67 2.54 5.73
C ARG A 375 17.09 3.97 6.09
N LYS A 376 18.37 4.30 5.93
CA LYS A 376 18.88 5.65 6.21
C LYS A 376 18.34 6.69 5.24
N THR A 377 18.24 6.35 3.95
CA THR A 377 17.61 7.20 2.94
C THR A 377 16.15 7.50 3.29
N GLY A 378 15.36 6.48 3.62
CA GLY A 378 13.96 6.66 4.00
C GLY A 378 13.78 7.54 5.25
N HIS A 379 14.65 7.37 6.25
CA HIS A 379 14.65 8.21 7.45
C HIS A 379 15.01 9.68 7.12
N ARG A 380 15.99 9.92 6.24
CA ARG A 380 16.35 11.28 5.80
C ARG A 380 15.24 11.94 5.01
N LEU A 381 14.62 11.23 4.08
CA LEU A 381 13.47 11.73 3.34
C LEU A 381 12.34 12.15 4.30
N SER A 382 12.03 11.32 5.30
CA SER A 382 11.00 11.64 6.32
C SER A 382 11.34 12.88 7.14
N ARG A 383 12.62 13.08 7.49
CA ARG A 383 13.06 14.30 8.20
C ARG A 383 13.07 15.54 7.32
N THR A 384 13.35 15.38 6.04
CA THR A 384 13.44 16.48 5.07
C THR A 384 12.05 16.96 4.66
N PHE A 385 11.06 16.06 4.64
CA PHE A 385 9.68 16.34 4.26
C PHE A 385 8.70 16.05 5.41
N PRO A 386 8.73 16.82 6.51
CA PRO A 386 7.74 16.68 7.59
C PRO A 386 6.33 17.11 7.17
N ASP A 387 6.25 17.90 6.09
CA ASP A 387 5.04 18.37 5.42
C ASP A 387 4.48 17.38 4.38
N ALA A 388 5.19 16.28 4.09
CA ALA A 388 4.70 15.27 3.16
C ALA A 388 3.45 14.59 3.68
N LEU A 389 2.47 14.42 2.78
CA LEU A 389 1.24 13.69 3.05
C LEU A 389 1.49 12.18 3.15
N SER A 390 2.48 11.69 2.41
CA SER A 390 3.00 10.32 2.48
C SER A 390 4.37 10.26 1.83
N ILE A 391 5.24 9.41 2.37
CA ILE A 391 6.48 8.98 1.73
C ILE A 391 6.44 7.46 1.67
N ALA A 392 6.68 6.92 0.48
CA ALA A 392 6.58 5.50 0.24
C ALA A 392 7.82 4.95 -0.45
N ARG A 393 8.10 3.68 -0.19
CA ARG A 393 9.03 2.90 -1.01
C ARG A 393 8.20 2.10 -2.01
N LYS A 394 8.37 2.40 -3.30
CA LYS A 394 7.61 1.76 -4.38
C LYS A 394 8.17 0.37 -4.68
N GLU A 395 9.46 0.31 -4.99
CA GLU A 395 10.19 -0.92 -5.26
C GLU A 395 11.69 -0.68 -5.16
N ARG A 396 12.50 -1.68 -4.79
CA ARG A 396 13.97 -1.62 -4.77
C ARG A 396 14.52 -0.34 -4.11
N ASP A 397 15.08 0.57 -4.90
CA ASP A 397 15.67 1.86 -4.54
C ASP A 397 14.81 3.07 -4.93
N GLU A 398 13.56 2.83 -5.32
CA GLU A 398 12.60 3.83 -5.73
C GLU A 398 11.71 4.29 -4.57
N PHE A 399 11.57 5.60 -4.44
CA PHE A 399 10.77 6.28 -3.44
C PHE A 399 9.72 7.17 -4.11
N LEU A 400 8.55 7.27 -3.50
CA LEU A 400 7.51 8.22 -3.87
C LEU A 400 7.28 9.20 -2.72
N ILE A 401 7.14 10.47 -3.05
CA ILE A 401 6.84 11.54 -2.10
C ILE A 401 5.55 12.22 -2.57
N LEU A 402 4.56 12.28 -1.68
CA LEU A 402 3.30 12.96 -1.92
C LEU A 402 3.27 14.29 -1.16
N LEU A 403 3.19 15.38 -1.91
CA LEU A 403 3.12 16.74 -1.37
C LEU A 403 1.79 17.40 -1.75
N LYS A 404 1.37 18.41 -0.98
CA LYS A 404 0.30 19.32 -1.42
C LYS A 404 0.82 20.13 -2.60
N GLY A 405 0.05 20.19 -3.68
CA GLY A 405 0.37 21.02 -4.84
C GLY A 405 -0.09 22.46 -4.62
N ASN A 406 0.83 23.36 -4.31
CA ASN A 406 0.57 24.79 -4.42
C ASN A 406 0.87 25.26 -5.85
N SER A 407 0.21 26.33 -6.29
CA SER A 407 0.27 26.79 -7.68
C SER A 407 1.66 27.27 -8.14
N ASP A 408 2.61 27.46 -7.21
CA ASP A 408 3.97 27.96 -7.47
C ASP A 408 5.03 27.40 -6.46
N ASP A 409 4.78 26.30 -5.74
CA ASP A 409 5.88 25.69 -4.97
C ASP A 409 6.90 25.14 -5.98
N ASP A 410 8.04 25.81 -6.03
CA ASP A 410 9.05 25.70 -7.06
C ASP A 410 9.50 24.23 -7.12
N VAL A 411 9.29 23.54 -8.23
CA VAL A 411 9.86 22.19 -8.42
C VAL A 411 11.35 22.22 -8.08
N GLN A 412 12.01 23.36 -8.32
CA GLN A 412 13.39 23.60 -7.90
C GLN A 412 13.60 23.53 -6.38
N ASP A 413 12.69 24.04 -5.55
CA ASP A 413 12.77 23.94 -4.09
C ASP A 413 12.64 22.48 -3.64
N VAL A 414 11.71 21.72 -4.23
CA VAL A 414 11.57 20.30 -3.92
C VAL A 414 12.81 19.53 -4.38
N VAL A 415 13.34 19.82 -5.57
CA VAL A 415 14.61 19.26 -6.07
C VAL A 415 15.74 19.56 -5.09
N ALA A 416 15.90 20.81 -4.67
CA ALA A 416 16.95 21.23 -3.75
C ALA A 416 16.85 20.52 -2.40
N ARG A 417 15.64 20.41 -1.83
CA ARG A 417 15.36 19.66 -0.60
C ARG A 417 15.69 18.18 -0.75
N VAL A 418 15.27 17.54 -1.83
CA VAL A 418 15.62 16.14 -2.07
C VAL A 418 17.13 15.99 -2.22
N GLU A 419 17.78 16.79 -3.07
CA GLU A 419 19.24 16.74 -3.24
C GLU A 419 19.99 16.94 -1.93
N GLU A 420 19.56 17.86 -1.06
CA GLU A 420 20.11 18.04 0.29
C GLU A 420 20.02 16.77 1.14
N ALA A 421 18.87 16.06 1.11
CA ALA A 421 18.70 14.79 1.80
C ALA A 421 19.69 13.70 1.34
N PHE A 422 20.17 13.80 0.10
CA PHE A 422 21.15 12.89 -0.50
C PHE A 422 22.61 13.39 -0.44
N GLN A 423 22.86 14.68 -0.14
CA GLN A 423 24.21 15.26 -0.07
C GLN A 423 25.04 14.71 1.08
N GLU A 424 24.45 14.53 2.27
CA GLU A 424 25.18 13.99 3.41
C GLU A 424 25.57 12.53 3.13
N PRO A 425 26.84 12.13 3.22
CA PRO A 425 27.21 10.75 2.94
C PRO A 425 26.58 9.76 3.93
N ILE A 426 26.17 8.59 3.45
CA ILE A 426 25.65 7.51 4.30
C ILE A 426 26.85 6.71 4.82
N ARG A 427 27.03 6.72 6.15
CA ARG A 427 28.03 5.90 6.83
C ARG A 427 27.46 4.54 7.19
N LEU A 428 28.12 3.47 6.80
CA LEU A 428 27.82 2.08 7.19
C LEU A 428 29.11 1.45 7.68
N ASP A 429 29.21 1.25 8.99
CA ASP A 429 30.43 0.79 9.65
C ASP A 429 31.67 1.60 9.19
N ASP A 430 32.57 0.96 8.43
CA ASP A 430 33.81 1.55 7.90
C ASP A 430 33.67 2.19 6.51
N THR A 431 32.48 2.16 5.89
CA THR A 431 32.24 2.63 4.52
C THR A 431 31.40 3.89 4.49
N GLN A 432 31.78 4.86 3.65
CA GLN A 432 31.04 6.10 3.45
C GLN A 432 30.62 6.23 1.98
N LEU A 433 29.31 6.35 1.74
CA LEU A 433 28.73 6.38 0.40
C LEU A 433 28.03 7.71 0.15
N THR A 434 28.45 8.45 -0.88
CA THR A 434 27.70 9.61 -1.36
C THR A 434 26.72 9.14 -2.42
N LEU A 435 25.44 9.43 -2.21
CA LEU A 435 24.38 9.04 -3.12
C LEU A 435 23.99 10.22 -4.04
N ARG A 436 23.44 9.90 -5.20
CA ARG A 436 22.84 10.88 -6.11
C ARG A 436 21.43 10.42 -6.46
N PRO A 437 20.40 11.27 -6.32
CA PRO A 437 19.05 10.93 -6.75
C PRO A 437 18.83 11.22 -8.24
N ARG A 438 17.82 10.59 -8.84
CA ARG A 438 17.12 11.11 -10.02
C ARG A 438 15.66 11.31 -9.67
N LEU A 439 15.03 12.35 -10.22
CA LEU A 439 13.69 12.77 -9.82
C LEU A 439 12.75 12.95 -11.02
N GLY A 440 11.60 12.31 -10.97
CA GLY A 440 10.48 12.53 -11.88
C GLY A 440 9.32 13.19 -11.14
N PHE A 441 8.73 14.24 -11.71
CA PHE A 441 7.63 14.97 -11.10
C PHE A 441 6.34 14.85 -11.92
N ALA A 442 5.19 14.70 -11.26
CA ALA A 442 3.88 14.83 -11.88
C ALA A 442 2.89 15.51 -10.94
N MET A 443 2.03 16.36 -11.48
CA MET A 443 1.03 17.12 -10.73
C MET A 443 -0.37 16.61 -11.05
N SER A 444 -1.20 16.40 -10.04
CA SER A 444 -2.62 16.15 -10.25
C SER A 444 -3.30 17.47 -10.62
N SER A 445 -3.78 17.56 -11.85
CA SER A 445 -4.52 18.73 -12.34
C SER A 445 -6.02 18.64 -12.08
N ASP A 446 -6.55 17.42 -11.90
CA ASP A 446 -7.97 17.14 -11.71
C ASP A 446 -8.16 16.17 -10.52
N PRO A 447 -9.08 16.45 -9.58
CA PRO A 447 -9.42 15.53 -8.49
C PRO A 447 -9.91 14.14 -8.93
N SER A 448 -10.34 14.00 -10.20
CA SER A 448 -10.73 12.73 -10.81
C SER A 448 -9.56 11.88 -11.33
N ASN A 449 -8.33 12.41 -11.31
CA ASN A 449 -7.16 11.64 -11.72
C ASN A 449 -6.94 10.45 -10.76
N ALA A 450 -6.79 9.25 -11.33
CA ALA A 450 -6.37 8.08 -10.57
C ALA A 450 -4.94 8.28 -10.04
N ALA A 451 -4.71 7.88 -8.79
CA ALA A 451 -3.41 8.00 -8.14
C ALA A 451 -2.31 7.26 -8.92
N GLU A 452 -2.67 6.10 -9.48
CA GLU A 452 -1.82 5.26 -10.32
C GLU A 452 -1.37 5.98 -11.60
N ASP A 453 -2.24 6.80 -12.20
CA ASP A 453 -1.90 7.56 -13.40
C ASP A 453 -0.89 8.65 -13.11
N ILE A 454 -1.05 9.39 -12.01
CA ILE A 454 -0.10 10.44 -11.64
C ILE A 454 1.25 9.82 -11.23
N ALA A 455 1.24 8.71 -10.50
CA ALA A 455 2.47 7.96 -10.19
C ALA A 455 3.16 7.47 -11.48
N ARG A 456 2.40 6.94 -12.44
CA ARG A 456 2.93 6.52 -13.76
C ARG A 456 3.51 7.70 -14.55
N GLN A 457 2.86 8.86 -14.53
CA GLN A 457 3.39 10.09 -15.15
C GLN A 457 4.72 10.52 -14.53
N ALA A 458 4.84 10.48 -13.21
CA ALA A 458 6.11 10.74 -12.51
C ALA A 458 7.19 9.71 -12.90
N SER A 459 6.82 8.43 -13.07
CA SER A 459 7.74 7.39 -13.58
C SER A 459 8.18 7.64 -15.02
N ILE A 460 7.31 8.16 -15.89
CA ILE A 460 7.69 8.53 -17.27
C ILE A 460 8.73 9.65 -17.23
N ALA A 461 8.51 10.68 -16.40
CA ALA A 461 9.46 11.77 -16.23
C ALA A 461 10.80 11.26 -15.66
N LEU A 462 10.77 10.38 -14.66
CA LEU A 462 11.98 9.77 -14.09
C LEU A 462 12.75 8.96 -15.16
N ASN A 463 12.07 8.21 -16.01
CA ASN A 463 12.70 7.44 -17.07
C ASN A 463 13.37 8.32 -18.13
N ASP A 464 12.84 9.51 -18.41
CA ASP A 464 13.49 10.49 -19.27
C ASP A 464 14.82 10.97 -18.67
N VAL A 465 14.85 11.24 -17.36
CA VAL A 465 16.10 11.55 -16.64
C VAL A 465 17.10 10.40 -16.69
N ARG A 466 16.63 9.13 -16.66
CA ARG A 466 17.52 7.96 -16.79
C ARG A 466 18.18 7.88 -18.16
N GLN A 467 17.54 8.40 -19.20
CA GLN A 467 18.06 8.44 -20.57
C GLN A 467 18.93 9.68 -20.80
N ASN A 468 18.56 10.80 -20.20
CA ASN A 468 19.24 12.09 -20.33
C ASN A 468 20.22 12.31 -19.18
N ALA A 469 21.49 11.97 -19.37
CA ALA A 469 22.54 12.13 -18.35
C ALA A 469 22.81 13.59 -17.91
N ASN A 470 22.24 14.58 -18.61
CA ASN A 470 22.46 16.01 -18.39
C ASN A 470 21.56 16.64 -17.32
N SER A 471 20.54 15.93 -16.81
CA SER A 471 19.64 16.46 -15.77
C SER A 471 19.54 15.51 -14.58
N SER A 472 19.35 16.06 -13.36
CA SER A 472 19.00 15.29 -12.16
C SER A 472 17.49 15.10 -12.01
N TYR A 473 16.68 15.84 -12.79
CA TYR A 473 15.23 15.76 -12.70
C TYR A 473 14.48 16.08 -14.00
N ALA A 474 13.21 15.68 -14.08
CA ALA A 474 12.29 16.10 -15.13
C ALA A 474 10.86 16.22 -14.60
N VAL A 475 10.09 17.14 -15.20
CA VAL A 475 8.67 17.32 -14.92
C VAL A 475 7.88 16.72 -16.07
N PHE A 476 6.91 15.86 -15.73
CA PHE A 476 6.06 15.21 -16.69
C PHE A 476 5.38 16.23 -17.60
N ASN A 477 5.46 15.98 -18.89
CA ASN A 477 4.61 16.61 -19.89
C ASN A 477 4.07 15.55 -20.86
N PRO A 478 2.93 15.79 -21.52
CA PRO A 478 2.32 14.83 -22.43
C PRO A 478 3.24 14.35 -23.56
N LEU A 479 4.15 15.19 -24.07
CA LEU A 479 5.10 14.82 -25.14
C LEU A 479 6.07 13.71 -24.68
N MET A 480 6.42 13.65 -23.39
CA MET A 480 7.25 12.57 -22.85
C MET A 480 6.54 11.22 -22.93
N GLN A 481 5.21 11.21 -22.71
CA GLN A 481 4.42 9.98 -22.84
C GLN A 481 4.34 9.54 -24.32
N GLU A 482 4.15 10.48 -25.23
CA GLU A 482 4.16 10.20 -26.68
C GLU A 482 5.51 9.66 -27.13
N ALA A 483 6.62 10.28 -26.70
CA ALA A 483 7.97 9.82 -27.01
C ALA A 483 8.24 8.41 -26.44
N ALA A 484 7.78 8.13 -25.22
CA ALA A 484 7.89 6.79 -24.63
C ALA A 484 7.08 5.74 -25.42
N PHE A 485 5.86 6.08 -25.87
CA PHE A 485 5.05 5.21 -26.70
C PHE A 485 5.67 4.97 -28.08
N GLU A 486 6.21 6.01 -28.70
CA GLU A 486 6.88 5.92 -29.99
C GLU A 486 8.12 5.02 -29.89
N ARG A 487 8.96 5.18 -28.86
CA ARG A 487 10.09 4.27 -28.60
C ARG A 487 9.65 2.82 -28.47
N LEU A 488 8.55 2.55 -27.76
CA LEU A 488 8.00 1.20 -27.63
C LEU A 488 7.53 0.66 -28.99
N ARG A 489 6.84 1.49 -29.78
CA ARG A 489 6.40 1.15 -31.13
C ARG A 489 7.58 0.81 -32.04
N LEU A 490 8.62 1.64 -32.05
CA LEU A 490 9.85 1.42 -32.81
C LEU A 490 10.61 0.17 -32.34
N ALA A 491 10.69 -0.08 -31.02
CA ALA A 491 11.29 -1.30 -30.48
C ALA A 491 10.50 -2.56 -30.92
N SER A 492 9.17 -2.49 -30.94
CA SER A 492 8.32 -3.58 -31.43
C SER A 492 8.55 -3.89 -32.92
N LEU A 493 8.86 -2.87 -33.73
CA LEU A 493 9.23 -3.06 -35.14
C LEU A 493 10.57 -3.80 -35.29
N LEU A 494 11.46 -3.72 -34.29
CA LEU A 494 12.77 -4.38 -34.30
C LEU A 494 12.72 -5.85 -33.83
N THR A 495 11.80 -6.22 -32.92
CA THR A 495 11.73 -7.59 -32.37
C THR A 495 10.90 -8.59 -33.20
N GLY A 496 10.06 -8.10 -34.12
CA GLY A 496 9.36 -8.92 -35.12
C GLY A 496 7.96 -9.44 -34.74
N GLY A 497 6.97 -9.01 -35.54
CA GLY A 497 5.72 -9.72 -35.85
C GLY A 497 5.65 -10.04 -37.36
N GLN A 498 4.47 -10.23 -37.96
CA GLN A 498 4.25 -10.58 -39.38
C GLN A 498 4.80 -9.58 -40.43
N GLU A 499 5.35 -8.44 -39.98
CA GLU A 499 5.93 -7.35 -40.79
C GLU A 499 7.37 -7.09 -40.31
N GLN A 500 8.38 -7.77 -40.87
CA GLN A 500 9.77 -7.57 -40.49
C GLN A 500 10.33 -6.26 -41.07
N THR A 501 10.86 -5.39 -40.20
CA THR A 501 11.67 -4.24 -40.60
C THR A 501 12.92 -4.73 -41.31
N GLU A 502 13.18 -4.18 -42.50
CA GLU A 502 14.40 -4.50 -43.25
C GLU A 502 15.53 -3.55 -42.85
N PHE A 503 16.73 -4.10 -42.70
CA PHE A 503 17.95 -3.36 -42.43
C PHE A 503 18.86 -3.43 -43.65
N SER A 504 19.46 -2.31 -44.02
CA SER A 504 20.48 -2.25 -45.08
C SER A 504 21.61 -1.32 -44.67
N VAL A 505 22.80 -1.54 -45.24
CA VAL A 505 23.95 -0.65 -45.04
C VAL A 505 24.05 0.29 -46.23
N HIS A 506 24.23 1.58 -45.96
CA HIS A 506 24.61 2.57 -46.97
C HIS A 506 26.01 3.09 -46.63
N TYR A 507 26.77 3.50 -47.63
CA TYR A 507 28.15 3.92 -47.50
C TYR A 507 28.31 5.37 -47.92
N GLN A 508 28.91 6.18 -47.06
CA GLN A 508 29.26 7.56 -47.42
C GLN A 508 30.77 7.70 -47.63
N PRO A 509 31.23 8.18 -48.80
CA PRO A 509 32.65 8.42 -49.05
C PRO A 509 33.23 9.52 -48.15
N ILE A 510 34.43 9.27 -47.65
CA ILE A 510 35.28 10.21 -46.93
C ILE A 510 36.53 10.43 -47.78
N MET A 511 36.81 11.69 -48.11
CA MET A 511 37.86 12.07 -49.04
C MET A 511 39.08 12.60 -48.30
N SER A 512 40.27 12.34 -48.82
CA SER A 512 41.50 12.99 -48.38
C SER A 512 41.43 14.47 -48.72
N ALA A 513 41.65 15.35 -47.73
CA ALA A 513 41.62 16.79 -47.99
C ALA A 513 42.76 17.23 -48.93
N LYS A 514 43.88 16.48 -48.97
CA LYS A 514 45.10 16.86 -49.69
C LYS A 514 45.01 16.65 -51.20
N ASP A 515 44.54 15.48 -51.61
CA ASP A 515 44.53 15.03 -53.01
C ASP A 515 43.13 14.63 -53.51
N GLU A 516 42.12 14.73 -52.63
CA GLU A 516 40.72 14.42 -52.93
C GLU A 516 40.51 12.98 -53.44
N GLY A 517 41.44 12.08 -53.11
CA GLY A 517 41.26 10.64 -53.26
C GLY A 517 40.35 10.08 -52.17
N ILE A 518 39.73 8.93 -52.43
CA ILE A 518 38.91 8.21 -51.43
C ILE A 518 39.83 7.73 -50.31
N ALA A 519 39.57 8.18 -49.08
CA ALA A 519 40.31 7.77 -47.88
C ALA A 519 39.59 6.62 -47.15
N SER A 520 38.28 6.72 -46.99
CA SER A 520 37.46 5.68 -46.38
C SER A 520 35.99 5.78 -46.78
N PHE A 521 35.19 4.83 -46.33
CA PHE A 521 33.73 4.88 -46.40
C PHE A 521 33.12 4.71 -45.02
N GLU A 522 32.13 5.52 -44.67
CA GLU A 522 31.34 5.31 -43.45
C GLU A 522 30.14 4.42 -43.71
N ALA A 523 30.06 3.30 -42.98
CA ALA A 523 28.91 2.40 -42.99
C ALA A 523 27.79 2.96 -42.09
N LEU A 524 26.67 3.29 -42.72
CA LEU A 524 25.52 3.93 -42.13
C LEU A 524 24.30 3.01 -42.20
N MET A 525 23.74 2.67 -41.05
CA MET A 525 22.54 1.84 -40.96
C MET A 525 21.33 2.55 -41.57
N ARG A 526 20.53 1.81 -42.34
CA ARG A 526 19.22 2.25 -42.84
C ARG A 526 18.15 1.24 -42.47
N PHE A 527 17.03 1.79 -42.02
CA PHE A 527 15.85 1.05 -41.61
C PHE A 527 14.75 1.28 -42.64
N ARG A 528 14.07 0.22 -43.07
CA ARG A 528 12.97 0.31 -44.01
C ARG A 528 11.76 -0.45 -43.51
N THR A 529 10.57 0.09 -43.79
CA THR A 529 9.32 -0.66 -43.65
C THR A 529 9.29 -1.81 -44.67
N PRO A 530 8.46 -2.85 -44.46
CA PRO A 530 8.27 -3.91 -45.47
C PRO A 530 7.78 -3.37 -46.83
N GLY A 531 7.12 -2.21 -46.83
CA GLY A 531 6.70 -1.50 -48.05
C GLY A 531 7.81 -0.70 -48.74
N GLY A 532 9.04 -0.72 -48.21
CA GLY A 532 10.23 -0.08 -48.78
C GLY A 532 10.47 1.37 -48.38
N ALA A 533 9.67 1.95 -47.47
CA ALA A 533 9.85 3.35 -47.02
C ALA A 533 10.93 3.45 -45.95
N PHE A 534 11.81 4.46 -46.05
CA PHE A 534 12.85 4.70 -45.03
C PHE A 534 12.25 5.19 -43.72
N LEU A 535 12.69 4.59 -42.62
CA LEU A 535 12.42 5.04 -41.26
C LEU A 535 13.53 5.99 -40.80
N ASN A 536 13.23 6.87 -39.85
CA ASN A 536 14.22 7.75 -39.26
C ASN A 536 15.29 6.92 -38.52
N THR A 537 16.53 6.91 -39.04
CA THR A 537 17.63 6.12 -38.48
C THR A 537 17.93 6.48 -37.03
N ALA A 538 17.97 7.77 -36.67
CA ALA A 538 18.30 8.21 -35.32
C ALA A 538 17.28 7.67 -34.30
N SER A 539 15.98 7.81 -34.59
CA SER A 539 14.91 7.29 -33.71
C SER A 539 14.93 5.76 -33.59
N MET A 540 15.26 5.05 -34.67
CA MET A 540 15.39 3.59 -34.65
C MET A 540 16.60 3.13 -33.83
N ILE A 541 17.74 3.83 -33.94
CA ILE A 541 18.92 3.55 -33.12
C ILE A 541 18.63 3.82 -31.65
N GLU A 542 17.99 4.94 -31.29
CA GLU A 542 17.60 5.24 -29.90
C GLU A 542 16.67 4.15 -29.31
N ALA A 543 15.70 3.68 -30.10
CA ALA A 543 14.80 2.60 -29.70
C ALA A 543 15.54 1.25 -29.57
N ALA A 544 16.46 0.94 -30.48
CA ALA A 544 17.31 -0.25 -30.43
C ALA A 544 18.24 -0.23 -29.21
N GLU A 545 18.81 0.94 -28.91
CA GLU A 545 19.62 1.13 -27.72
C GLU A 545 18.78 0.86 -26.50
N THR A 546 17.68 1.60 -26.30
CA THR A 546 16.82 1.49 -25.11
C THR A 546 16.33 0.06 -24.86
N SER A 547 15.95 -0.67 -25.92
CA SER A 547 15.50 -2.07 -25.86
C SER A 547 16.63 -3.10 -25.72
N GLY A 548 17.88 -2.70 -25.92
CA GLY A 548 19.05 -3.60 -25.88
C GLY A 548 19.35 -4.32 -27.20
N LEU A 549 18.46 -4.21 -28.20
CA LEU A 549 18.58 -4.82 -29.53
C LEU A 549 19.77 -4.26 -30.33
N ILE A 550 20.29 -3.08 -29.97
CA ILE A 550 21.46 -2.48 -30.62
C ILE A 550 22.67 -3.42 -30.65
N THR A 551 22.78 -4.33 -29.67
CA THR A 551 23.87 -5.31 -29.63
C THR A 551 23.78 -6.31 -30.78
N GLU A 552 22.57 -6.83 -31.05
CA GLU A 552 22.34 -7.79 -32.13
C GLU A 552 22.40 -7.11 -33.51
N ILE A 553 21.80 -5.93 -33.62
CA ILE A 553 21.80 -5.10 -34.82
C ILE A 553 23.24 -4.70 -35.18
N GLY A 554 24.04 -4.31 -34.18
CA GLY A 554 25.45 -3.97 -34.38
C GLY A 554 26.29 -5.17 -34.83
N ALA A 555 26.08 -6.35 -34.25
CA ALA A 555 26.75 -7.57 -34.70
C ALA A 555 26.35 -7.93 -36.16
N TRP A 556 25.10 -7.72 -36.54
CA TRP A 556 24.67 -7.85 -37.94
C TRP A 556 25.37 -6.82 -38.84
N MET A 557 25.45 -5.56 -38.40
CA MET A 557 26.12 -4.49 -39.13
C MET A 557 27.58 -4.84 -39.41
N PHE A 558 28.35 -5.32 -38.43
CA PHE A 558 29.74 -5.73 -38.65
C PHE A 558 29.84 -6.83 -39.70
N ARG A 559 29.03 -7.90 -39.59
CA ARG A 559 29.06 -9.00 -40.56
C ARG A 559 28.74 -8.55 -41.98
N THR A 560 27.70 -7.73 -42.13
CA THR A 560 27.25 -7.26 -43.45
C THR A 560 28.25 -6.27 -44.04
N SER A 561 28.63 -5.23 -43.29
CA SER A 561 29.49 -4.16 -43.80
C SER A 561 30.92 -4.63 -44.08
N PHE A 562 31.48 -5.51 -43.24
CA PHE A 562 32.84 -6.02 -43.48
C PHE A 562 32.88 -6.92 -44.71
N SER A 563 31.85 -7.77 -44.88
CA SER A 563 31.70 -8.64 -46.04
C SER A 563 31.47 -7.84 -47.33
N GLU A 564 30.60 -6.85 -47.33
CA GLU A 564 30.39 -5.99 -48.50
C GLU A 564 31.67 -5.22 -48.84
N PHE A 565 32.35 -4.66 -47.84
CA PHE A 565 33.59 -3.92 -48.04
C PHE A 565 34.74 -4.77 -48.60
N SER A 566 34.88 -6.02 -48.17
CA SER A 566 35.92 -6.91 -48.72
C SER A 566 35.65 -7.33 -50.17
N ASN A 567 34.40 -7.27 -50.63
CA ASN A 567 34.00 -7.62 -51.99
C ASN A 567 34.08 -6.46 -53.00
N PHE A 568 34.20 -5.20 -52.54
CA PHE A 568 34.33 -4.08 -53.45
C PHE A 568 35.67 -4.12 -54.21
N GLN A 569 35.59 -4.01 -55.53
CA GLN A 569 36.76 -3.99 -56.42
C GLN A 569 37.16 -2.55 -56.78
N GLY A 570 38.41 -2.35 -57.20
CA GLY A 570 38.91 -1.03 -57.63
C GLY A 570 39.29 -0.08 -56.49
N ILE A 571 39.19 -0.53 -55.24
CA ILE A 571 39.60 0.22 -54.06
C ILE A 571 41.07 -0.12 -53.71
N SER A 572 41.87 0.89 -53.38
CA SER A 572 43.24 0.68 -52.87
C SER A 572 43.24 0.01 -51.48
N ASP A 573 44.26 -0.78 -51.19
CA ASP A 573 44.49 -1.40 -49.88
C ASP A 573 44.61 -0.38 -48.73
N GLN A 574 44.85 0.90 -49.05
CA GLN A 574 44.93 1.99 -48.09
C GLN A 574 43.55 2.53 -47.66
N VAL A 575 42.49 2.25 -48.42
CA VAL A 575 41.15 2.71 -48.10
C VAL A 575 40.58 1.87 -46.97
N ARG A 576 39.90 2.54 -46.04
CA ARG A 576 39.34 1.94 -44.83
C ARG A 576 37.80 1.96 -44.84
N LEU A 577 37.21 1.21 -43.91
CA LEU A 577 35.79 1.25 -43.60
C LEU A 577 35.59 1.78 -42.19
N ASN A 578 34.76 2.81 -42.04
CA ASN A 578 34.38 3.38 -40.77
C ASN A 578 33.05 2.76 -40.30
N VAL A 579 33.00 2.38 -39.02
CA VAL A 579 31.83 1.79 -38.37
C VAL A 579 31.58 2.41 -37.01
N ASN A 580 30.32 2.74 -36.74
CA ASN A 580 29.88 3.33 -35.49
C ASN A 580 29.75 2.29 -34.35
N LEU A 581 30.18 2.66 -33.14
CA LEU A 581 30.04 1.88 -31.91
C LEU A 581 29.12 2.59 -30.91
N SER A 582 27.99 1.94 -30.60
CA SER A 582 27.11 2.39 -29.51
C SER A 582 27.75 2.12 -28.14
N PRO A 583 27.55 3.00 -27.14
CA PRO A 583 27.95 2.75 -25.76
C PRO A 583 27.45 1.41 -25.21
N ARG A 584 26.21 1.00 -25.54
CA ARG A 584 25.67 -0.28 -25.07
C ARG A 584 26.39 -1.49 -25.66
N GLN A 585 26.90 -1.38 -26.89
CA GLN A 585 27.70 -2.44 -27.50
C GLN A 585 29.06 -2.59 -26.81
N VAL A 586 29.69 -1.48 -26.39
CA VAL A 586 30.99 -1.50 -25.69
C VAL A 586 30.93 -2.30 -24.39
N HIS A 587 29.81 -2.22 -23.67
CA HIS A 587 29.61 -2.98 -22.43
C HIS A 587 29.08 -4.40 -22.65
N ALA A 588 28.77 -4.80 -23.88
CA ALA A 588 28.32 -6.15 -24.16
C ALA A 588 29.50 -7.13 -24.09
N SER A 589 29.35 -8.21 -23.32
CA SER A 589 30.39 -9.24 -23.14
C SER A 589 30.84 -9.91 -24.46
N ARG A 590 30.01 -9.85 -25.50
CA ARG A 590 30.24 -10.45 -26.81
C ARG A 590 30.97 -9.56 -27.82
N ILE A 591 31.22 -8.27 -27.53
CA ILE A 591 31.70 -7.29 -28.51
C ILE A 591 33.02 -7.67 -29.18
N TYR A 592 34.00 -8.14 -28.39
CA TYR A 592 35.29 -8.60 -28.90
C TYR A 592 35.13 -9.72 -29.92
N LYS A 593 34.27 -10.69 -29.59
CA LYS A 593 33.98 -11.85 -30.44
C LYS A 593 33.21 -11.44 -31.69
N ASP A 594 32.20 -10.58 -31.57
CA ASP A 594 31.42 -10.14 -32.73
C ASP A 594 32.29 -9.43 -33.77
N ILE A 595 33.26 -8.61 -33.33
CA ILE A 595 34.22 -7.92 -34.22
C ILE A 595 35.20 -8.93 -34.84
N GLU A 596 35.81 -9.82 -34.03
CA GLU A 596 36.75 -10.82 -34.54
C GLU A 596 36.10 -11.78 -35.54
N ASP A 597 34.92 -12.30 -35.22
CA ASP A 597 34.19 -13.23 -36.07
C ASP A 597 33.80 -12.56 -37.39
N ALA A 598 33.29 -11.32 -37.34
CA ALA A 598 32.93 -10.58 -38.56
C ALA A 598 34.15 -10.31 -39.45
N ALA A 599 35.26 -9.84 -38.87
CA ALA A 599 36.48 -9.54 -39.61
C ALA A 599 37.11 -10.81 -40.22
N THR A 600 37.14 -11.90 -39.46
CA THR A 600 37.67 -13.20 -39.91
C THR A 600 36.84 -13.77 -41.07
N ASN A 601 35.51 -13.75 -40.95
CA ASN A 601 34.62 -14.26 -42.01
C ASN A 601 34.68 -13.43 -43.29
N ALA A 602 34.97 -12.13 -43.18
CA ALA A 602 35.15 -11.23 -44.32
C ALA A 602 36.58 -11.24 -44.89
N GLU A 603 37.50 -12.01 -44.29
CA GLU A 603 38.94 -12.00 -44.58
C GLU A 603 39.55 -10.58 -44.52
N LEU A 604 39.03 -9.75 -43.61
CA LEU A 604 39.38 -8.34 -43.49
C LEU A 604 40.30 -8.11 -42.28
N SER A 605 41.47 -7.51 -42.51
CA SER A 605 42.36 -7.12 -41.42
C SER A 605 41.83 -5.88 -40.68
N LEU A 606 41.95 -5.87 -39.35
CA LEU A 606 41.48 -4.78 -38.49
C LEU A 606 42.14 -3.43 -38.83
N ASN A 607 43.32 -3.42 -39.47
CA ASN A 607 43.97 -2.19 -39.93
C ASN A 607 43.25 -1.48 -41.10
N ARG A 608 42.27 -2.15 -41.71
CA ARG A 608 41.37 -1.56 -42.71
C ARG A 608 40.09 -1.02 -42.10
N LEU A 609 39.95 -1.05 -40.76
CA LEU A 609 38.77 -0.61 -40.04
C LEU A 609 39.05 0.63 -39.20
N VAL A 610 38.07 1.54 -39.19
CA VAL A 610 37.99 2.70 -38.32
C VAL A 610 36.74 2.53 -37.46
N PHE A 611 36.89 2.63 -36.15
CA PHE A 611 35.76 2.59 -35.21
C PHE A 611 35.46 3.99 -34.72
N GLU A 612 34.22 4.42 -34.92
CA GLU A 612 33.71 5.73 -34.54
C GLU A 612 32.94 5.60 -33.23
N VAL A 613 33.24 6.48 -32.27
CA VAL A 613 32.66 6.48 -30.93
C VAL A 613 32.23 7.88 -30.55
N THR A 614 31.03 8.03 -30.02
CA THR A 614 30.53 9.35 -29.61
C THR A 614 31.31 9.91 -28.42
N GLU A 615 31.42 11.23 -28.34
CA GLU A 615 32.08 11.94 -27.25
C GLU A 615 31.56 11.53 -25.85
N GLY A 616 30.24 11.32 -25.73
CA GLY A 616 29.57 10.97 -24.48
C GLY A 616 30.00 9.63 -23.88
N LEU A 617 30.53 8.70 -24.69
CA LEU A 617 31.06 7.41 -24.23
C LEU A 617 32.15 7.58 -23.17
N PHE A 618 32.86 8.71 -23.21
CA PHE A 618 34.07 8.97 -22.44
C PHE A 618 33.82 9.66 -21.09
N LEU A 619 32.63 10.22 -20.87
CA LEU A 619 32.26 10.94 -19.64
C LEU A 619 32.16 10.03 -18.40
N SER A 620 31.92 8.73 -18.61
CA SER A 620 31.77 7.74 -17.53
C SER A 620 33.10 7.28 -16.92
N ASN A 621 34.24 7.58 -17.57
CA ASN A 621 35.58 7.09 -17.22
C ASN A 621 35.61 5.58 -16.92
N ASP A 622 34.95 4.81 -17.77
CA ASP A 622 34.81 3.36 -17.60
C ASP A 622 36.04 2.59 -18.14
N GLN A 623 36.54 1.66 -17.32
CA GLN A 623 37.70 0.83 -17.66
C GLN A 623 37.39 -0.11 -18.83
N VAL A 624 36.15 -0.61 -18.93
CA VAL A 624 35.77 -1.54 -20.02
C VAL A 624 35.89 -0.85 -21.39
N THR A 625 35.46 0.40 -21.49
CA THR A 625 35.63 1.22 -22.70
C THR A 625 37.11 1.39 -23.06
N LEU A 626 37.95 1.77 -22.10
CA LEU A 626 39.38 1.97 -22.35
C LEU A 626 40.08 0.68 -22.79
N ASP A 627 39.70 -0.45 -22.21
CA ASP A 627 40.25 -1.76 -22.56
C ASP A 627 39.88 -2.15 -24.00
N LEU A 628 38.62 -1.97 -24.40
CA LEU A 628 38.16 -2.27 -25.76
C LEU A 628 38.88 -1.42 -26.81
N LEU A 629 38.95 -0.10 -26.60
CA LEU A 629 39.58 0.80 -27.57
C LEU A 629 41.10 0.55 -27.66
N THR A 630 41.75 0.28 -26.53
CA THR A 630 43.16 -0.11 -26.52
C THR A 630 43.38 -1.44 -27.25
N TRP A 631 42.48 -2.40 -27.07
CA TRP A 631 42.52 -3.68 -27.77
C TRP A 631 42.36 -3.50 -29.29
N LEU A 632 41.42 -2.67 -29.74
CA LEU A 632 41.23 -2.34 -31.16
C LEU A 632 42.51 -1.75 -31.77
N ARG A 633 43.11 -0.74 -31.13
CA ARG A 633 44.35 -0.11 -31.62
C ARG A 633 45.53 -1.08 -31.65
N LYS A 634 45.68 -1.94 -30.62
CA LYS A 634 46.73 -2.97 -30.61
C LYS A 634 46.61 -3.98 -31.75
N ARG A 635 45.40 -4.20 -32.26
CA ARG A 635 45.12 -5.04 -33.44
C ARG A 635 45.22 -4.29 -34.77
N GLY A 636 45.55 -3.00 -34.74
CA GLY A 636 45.81 -2.17 -35.90
C GLY A 636 44.63 -1.31 -36.35
N ALA A 637 43.44 -1.43 -35.74
CA ALA A 637 42.30 -0.59 -36.07
C ALA A 637 42.54 0.86 -35.64
N THR A 638 41.90 1.79 -36.33
CA THR A 638 41.90 3.22 -35.98
C THR A 638 40.66 3.52 -35.16
N VAL A 639 40.78 4.38 -34.15
CA VAL A 639 39.64 4.83 -33.34
C VAL A 639 39.49 6.34 -33.47
N VAL A 640 38.28 6.79 -33.80
CA VAL A 640 37.97 8.20 -34.02
C VAL A 640 36.80 8.61 -33.13
N ILE A 641 36.86 9.80 -32.56
CA ILE A 641 35.76 10.38 -31.79
C ILE A 641 34.79 11.07 -32.75
N ASP A 642 33.53 10.68 -32.70
CA ASP A 642 32.43 11.24 -33.48
C ASP A 642 31.71 12.38 -32.73
N ASP A 643 31.02 13.25 -33.48
CA ASP A 643 30.27 14.42 -32.99
C ASP A 643 31.06 15.40 -32.09
N PHE A 644 32.39 15.52 -32.30
CA PHE A 644 33.27 16.25 -31.39
C PHE A 644 32.95 17.74 -31.33
N GLY A 645 32.76 18.26 -30.11
CA GLY A 645 32.51 19.69 -29.84
C GLY A 645 31.05 20.02 -29.51
N THR A 646 30.14 19.06 -29.65
CA THR A 646 28.72 19.21 -29.26
C THR A 646 28.48 18.93 -27.76
N GLY A 647 29.49 18.37 -27.05
CA GLY A 647 29.43 18.00 -25.64
C GLY A 647 30.47 18.68 -24.71
N TYR A 648 30.53 18.23 -23.46
CA TYR A 648 31.43 18.74 -22.42
C TYR A 648 32.76 17.97 -22.36
N SER A 649 33.58 18.05 -23.40
CA SER A 649 34.94 17.50 -23.33
C SER A 649 35.88 18.39 -22.53
N SER A 650 36.31 17.90 -21.36
CA SER A 650 37.50 18.44 -20.71
C SER A 650 38.71 18.06 -21.57
N LEU A 651 39.37 19.05 -22.20
CA LEU A 651 40.60 18.89 -22.99
C LEU A 651 41.69 18.07 -22.26
N SER A 652 41.69 18.09 -20.92
CA SER A 652 42.60 17.30 -20.09
C SER A 652 42.37 15.78 -20.19
N TYR A 653 41.17 15.35 -20.57
CA TYR A 653 40.76 13.97 -20.69
C TYR A 653 41.06 13.40 -22.09
N LEU A 654 40.84 14.19 -23.14
CA LEU A 654 41.12 13.82 -24.53
C LEU A 654 42.56 13.31 -24.72
N ARG A 655 43.54 13.93 -24.05
CA ARG A 655 44.96 13.52 -24.08
C ARG A 655 45.22 12.08 -23.59
N LYS A 656 44.34 11.53 -22.74
CA LYS A 656 44.51 10.19 -22.14
C LYS A 656 43.80 9.09 -22.92
N LEU A 657 42.98 9.45 -23.91
CA LEU A 657 42.15 8.49 -24.62
C LEU A 657 42.96 7.76 -25.71
N PRO A 658 42.75 6.44 -25.87
CA PRO A 658 43.37 5.67 -26.94
C PRO A 658 42.64 5.92 -28.26
N VAL A 659 42.79 7.12 -28.82
CA VAL A 659 42.17 7.55 -30.09
C VAL A 659 43.22 8.07 -31.07
N ASP A 660 42.87 8.07 -32.36
CA ASP A 660 43.74 8.45 -33.48
C ASP A 660 43.22 9.69 -34.24
N GLY A 661 41.96 10.09 -34.00
CA GLY A 661 41.36 11.23 -34.67
C GLY A 661 40.05 11.70 -34.06
N ILE A 662 39.53 12.80 -34.60
CA ILE A 662 38.22 13.38 -34.28
C ILE A 662 37.45 13.72 -35.56
N LYS A 663 36.12 13.61 -35.51
CA LYS A 663 35.19 14.13 -36.52
C LYS A 663 34.55 15.40 -35.97
N ILE A 664 34.69 16.51 -36.69
CA ILE A 664 34.03 17.77 -36.36
C ILE A 664 32.61 17.72 -36.91
N ASP A 665 31.62 17.79 -36.02
CA ASP A 665 30.20 17.75 -36.38
C ASP A 665 29.82 18.84 -37.39
N ARG A 666 28.85 18.51 -38.24
CA ARG A 666 28.39 19.40 -39.32
C ARG A 666 27.92 20.76 -38.79
N SER A 667 27.40 20.86 -37.57
CA SER A 667 26.87 22.11 -37.03
C SER A 667 27.92 23.22 -36.97
N PHE A 668 29.20 22.86 -36.81
CA PHE A 668 30.33 23.79 -36.86
C PHE A 668 30.75 24.15 -38.30
N ILE A 669 30.52 23.25 -39.25
CA ILE A 669 30.94 23.40 -40.66
C ILE A 669 29.92 24.18 -41.50
N MET A 670 28.62 24.01 -41.23
CA MET A 670 27.52 24.54 -42.06
C MET A 670 27.58 26.06 -42.33
N HIS A 671 28.10 26.85 -41.38
CA HIS A 671 28.11 28.31 -41.47
C HIS A 671 29.51 28.94 -41.44
N MET A 672 30.58 28.13 -41.43
CA MET A 672 31.95 28.64 -41.24
C MET A 672 32.48 29.51 -42.40
N ASP A 673 31.84 29.45 -43.58
CA ASP A 673 32.19 30.27 -44.74
C ASP A 673 31.50 31.65 -44.74
N GLN A 674 30.51 31.84 -43.86
CA GLN A 674 29.70 33.06 -43.75
C GLN A 674 29.80 33.74 -42.38
N ASP A 675 30.14 32.97 -41.34
CA ASP A 675 30.25 33.43 -39.95
C ASP A 675 31.70 33.34 -39.44
N PRO A 676 32.36 34.49 -39.19
CA PRO A 676 33.72 34.53 -38.64
C PRO A 676 33.85 33.86 -37.27
N ASP A 677 32.80 33.85 -36.44
CA ASP A 677 32.84 33.24 -35.11
C ASP A 677 32.80 31.71 -35.24
N ALA A 678 31.94 31.17 -36.10
CA ALA A 678 31.93 29.75 -36.44
C ALA A 678 33.29 29.29 -37.00
N LEU A 679 33.89 30.08 -37.89
CA LEU A 679 35.23 29.80 -38.42
C LEU A 679 36.32 29.83 -37.33
N ALA A 680 36.21 30.73 -36.35
CA ALA A 680 37.15 30.79 -35.23
C ALA A 680 37.07 29.52 -34.37
N VAL A 681 35.87 29.00 -34.10
CA VAL A 681 35.67 27.75 -33.38
C VAL A 681 36.32 26.58 -34.12
N VAL A 682 36.07 26.44 -35.43
CA VAL A 682 36.68 25.38 -36.25
C VAL A 682 38.21 25.45 -36.22
N LYS A 683 38.80 26.65 -36.34
CA LYS A 683 40.26 26.86 -36.21
C LYS A 683 40.79 26.42 -34.86
N SER A 684 40.08 26.73 -33.77
CA SER A 684 40.46 26.30 -32.42
C SER A 684 40.43 24.78 -32.27
N LEU A 685 39.40 24.11 -32.80
CA LEU A 685 39.29 22.63 -32.77
C LEU A 685 40.44 21.97 -33.54
N LEU A 686 40.76 22.48 -34.74
CA LEU A 686 41.88 21.99 -35.54
C LEU A 686 43.24 22.21 -34.83
N ALA A 687 43.42 23.35 -34.16
CA ALA A 687 44.63 23.62 -33.40
C ALA A 687 44.80 22.65 -32.21
N VAL A 688 43.70 22.33 -31.51
CA VAL A 688 43.69 21.33 -30.43
C VAL A 688 44.04 19.95 -30.97
N ALA A 689 43.40 19.50 -32.04
CA ALA A 689 43.67 18.20 -32.65
C ALA A 689 45.14 18.08 -33.07
N LYS A 690 45.68 19.11 -33.72
CA LYS A 690 47.09 19.17 -34.11
C LYS A 690 48.04 19.11 -32.93
N ALA A 691 47.72 19.78 -31.81
CA ALA A 691 48.53 19.74 -30.61
C ALA A 691 48.55 18.36 -29.93
N LEU A 692 47.54 17.53 -30.21
CA LEU A 692 47.41 16.16 -29.69
C LEU A 692 47.79 15.08 -30.72
N ASP A 693 48.30 15.48 -31.89
CA ASP A 693 48.64 14.58 -33.00
C ASP A 693 47.44 13.71 -33.47
N LEU A 694 46.25 14.32 -33.50
CA LEU A 694 45.01 13.68 -33.93
C LEU A 694 44.68 14.07 -35.36
N SER A 695 44.24 13.09 -36.16
CA SER A 695 43.65 13.34 -37.47
C SER A 695 42.27 14.00 -37.34
N VAL A 696 41.89 14.82 -38.32
CA VAL A 696 40.60 15.53 -38.29
C VAL A 696 39.80 15.26 -39.55
N THR A 697 38.57 14.81 -39.37
CA THR A 697 37.55 14.74 -40.41
C THR A 697 36.57 15.89 -40.22
N ALA A 698 36.30 16.67 -41.25
CA ALA A 698 35.22 17.65 -41.23
C ALA A 698 33.97 17.10 -41.90
N GLU A 699 32.86 17.09 -41.16
CA GLU A 699 31.58 16.58 -41.64
C GLU A 699 30.67 17.69 -42.18
N GLY A 700 29.76 17.32 -43.08
CA GLY A 700 28.82 18.26 -43.67
C GLY A 700 29.47 19.30 -44.58
N VAL A 701 30.56 18.94 -45.26
CA VAL A 701 31.12 19.78 -46.34
C VAL A 701 30.17 19.74 -47.54
N GLU A 702 29.45 20.84 -47.76
CA GLU A 702 28.44 20.97 -48.82
C GLU A 702 28.86 21.92 -49.93
N THR A 703 29.81 22.83 -49.68
CA THR A 703 30.24 23.82 -50.67
C THR A 703 31.73 23.76 -50.99
N VAL A 704 32.09 24.18 -52.20
CA VAL A 704 33.50 24.32 -52.63
C VAL A 704 34.27 25.30 -51.74
N ALA A 705 33.60 26.33 -51.21
CA ALA A 705 34.20 27.29 -50.29
C ALA A 705 34.58 26.63 -48.95
N GLN A 706 33.67 25.84 -48.36
CA GLN A 706 33.92 25.08 -47.15
C GLN A 706 35.10 24.11 -47.34
N ARG A 707 35.11 23.34 -48.45
CA ARG A 707 36.22 22.44 -48.82
C ARG A 707 37.55 23.19 -48.83
N LYS A 708 37.61 24.34 -49.53
CA LYS A 708 38.84 25.13 -49.65
C LYS A 708 39.32 25.65 -48.29
N ILE A 709 38.41 26.16 -47.45
CA ILE A 709 38.74 26.61 -46.10
C ILE A 709 39.36 25.46 -45.29
N MET A 710 38.77 24.27 -45.32
CA MET A 710 39.31 23.11 -44.58
C MET A 710 40.68 22.65 -45.11
N GLN A 711 40.89 22.71 -46.43
CA GLN A 711 42.20 22.44 -47.05
C GLN A 711 43.26 23.45 -46.61
N ASP A 712 42.93 24.75 -46.65
CA ASP A 712 43.82 25.84 -46.22
C ASP A 712 44.19 25.71 -44.72
N LEU A 713 43.29 25.16 -43.91
CA LEU A 713 43.52 24.88 -42.49
C LEU A 713 44.22 23.53 -42.23
N ASN A 714 44.63 22.80 -43.26
CA ASN A 714 45.28 21.49 -43.18
C ASN A 714 44.44 20.42 -42.46
N CYS A 715 43.13 20.39 -42.70
CA CYS A 715 42.28 19.26 -42.29
C CYS A 715 42.78 17.95 -42.94
N SER A 716 42.54 16.80 -42.30
CA SER A 716 42.99 15.50 -42.83
C SER A 716 42.01 14.94 -43.85
N TYR A 717 40.71 14.95 -43.51
CA TYR A 717 39.66 14.29 -44.27
C TYR A 717 38.41 15.16 -44.36
N LEU A 718 37.65 14.98 -45.45
CA LEU A 718 36.43 15.73 -45.74
C LEU A 718 35.28 14.76 -46.05
N GLN A 719 34.12 15.01 -45.43
CA GLN A 719 32.90 14.24 -45.63
C GLN A 719 31.73 15.20 -45.81
N GLY A 720 30.89 14.95 -46.81
CA GLY A 720 29.68 15.75 -47.00
C GLY A 720 29.06 15.60 -48.37
N TYR A 721 27.91 16.28 -48.56
CA TYR A 721 27.10 16.15 -49.76
C TYR A 721 27.70 16.82 -50.99
N LEU A 722 28.78 17.62 -50.83
CA LEU A 722 29.59 18.07 -51.95
C LEU A 722 30.12 16.89 -52.78
N TYR A 723 30.48 15.79 -52.12
CA TYR A 723 31.03 14.60 -52.78
C TYR A 723 29.94 13.60 -53.13
N SER A 724 29.22 13.12 -52.11
CA SER A 724 28.10 12.20 -52.29
C SER A 724 27.23 12.12 -51.04
N LYS A 725 25.94 11.87 -51.26
CA LYS A 725 25.05 11.34 -50.22
C LYS A 725 25.40 9.87 -49.92
N PRO A 726 24.94 9.30 -48.80
CA PRO A 726 25.10 7.88 -48.51
C PRO A 726 24.51 6.98 -49.60
N LEU A 727 25.34 6.12 -50.17
CA LEU A 727 25.05 5.27 -51.33
C LEU A 727 24.71 3.84 -50.91
N SER A 728 23.88 3.13 -51.68
CA SER A 728 23.75 1.68 -51.50
C SER A 728 25.04 0.96 -51.94
N ALA A 729 25.25 -0.30 -51.56
CA ALA A 729 26.41 -1.08 -52.02
C ALA A 729 26.53 -1.12 -53.57
N ALA A 730 25.39 -1.17 -54.27
CA ALA A 730 25.35 -1.13 -55.73
C ALA A 730 25.83 0.23 -56.27
N ASP A 731 25.25 1.32 -55.77
CA ASP A 731 25.60 2.68 -56.22
C ASP A 731 27.04 3.05 -55.84
N LEU A 732 27.56 2.50 -54.75
CA LEU A 732 28.95 2.71 -54.32
C LEU A 732 29.95 2.13 -55.33
N THR A 733 29.64 0.97 -55.91
CA THR A 733 30.50 0.34 -56.92
C THR A 733 30.65 1.26 -58.14
N ASP A 734 29.55 1.89 -58.57
CA ASP A 734 29.56 2.88 -59.65
C ASP A 734 30.33 4.14 -59.28
N PHE A 735 30.24 4.59 -58.02
CA PHE A 735 31.02 5.72 -57.51
C PHE A 735 32.52 5.43 -57.53
N ILE A 736 32.95 4.26 -57.05
CA ILE A 736 34.36 3.84 -57.05
C ILE A 736 34.93 3.84 -58.47
N ASN A 737 34.21 3.24 -59.42
CA ASN A 737 34.65 3.18 -60.82
C ASN A 737 34.86 4.58 -61.43
N LYS A 738 33.99 5.54 -61.12
CA LYS A 738 34.14 6.94 -61.57
C LYS A 738 35.29 7.66 -60.87
N ALA A 739 35.52 7.39 -59.59
CA ALA A 739 36.58 8.03 -58.81
C ALA A 739 37.99 7.63 -59.26
N VAL A 740 38.13 6.47 -59.90
CA VAL A 740 39.41 5.96 -60.41
C VAL A 740 39.76 6.56 -61.79
N GLU A 741 38.82 7.19 -62.49
CA GLU A 741 39.09 7.84 -63.78
C GLU A 741 39.92 9.13 -63.62
N PRO A 742 41.06 9.28 -64.33
CA PRO A 742 41.89 10.48 -64.24
C PRO A 742 41.13 11.74 -64.72
N GLY A 743 41.02 12.75 -63.85
CA GLY A 743 40.46 14.06 -64.19
C GLY A 743 39.00 14.30 -63.77
N VAL A 744 38.38 13.37 -63.04
CA VAL A 744 37.05 13.57 -62.46
C VAL A 744 37.15 14.47 -61.23
N ALA A 745 36.70 15.72 -61.37
CA ALA A 745 36.43 16.58 -60.23
C ALA A 745 35.03 16.25 -59.69
N PHE A 746 34.94 15.84 -58.42
CA PHE A 746 33.66 15.75 -57.73
C PHE A 746 33.22 17.17 -57.36
N GLY A 747 32.20 17.69 -58.05
CA GLY A 747 31.67 19.04 -57.85
C GLY A 747 30.40 19.30 -58.65
#